data_AF-A0A0F7ZZA5-F1
#
_entry.id   AF-A0A0F7ZZA5-F1
#
_cell.length_a   1.000
_cell.length_b   1.000
_cell.length_c   1.000
_cell.angle_alpha   90.00
_cell.angle_beta   90.00
_cell.angle_gamma   90.00
#
_symmetry.space_group_name_H-M   'P 1'
#
loop_
_entity.id
_entity.type
_entity.pdbx_description
1 polymer ?
#
loop_
_entity_poly.entity_id
_entity_poly.type
_entity_poly.pdbx_seq_one_letter_code
_entity_poly.pdbx_strand_id
1 'polypeptide(L)'
;MPSTKDIRRALARVRSALPRERRVDSPRRDIRLGLERITRIVPEKQSWRGVHVAGTNGKGSICALLSGMMKRAGVSHGVFLSPAIPEPHNGILVNGRFINKRMHETEVGAVRNAWSRASASWTFVPGEDPGQLTPFELETAAAFRCFEKMHVKYGIVEVGMGGATDATNAMKNKAITIISKIDLDHQEYLGNTIEEIARVKAGIMQPGVPCVVDHSNPKSVLQVLQRHADAIGTRISRSSDAEDIVNAIERQRYVLEDYELNNLMCAATAFRLLFPNSELEINKVLGRKPNLPGRKEKVRVLEFTGGTREQAVLVDGAHNLLGVQTLAKFVDAKVRQDNKPVTWVMGMSDGANKPFAKMIETLIRPGDNFAFVEFKQGATDPSPAPAELGREIAAELLEDESQIYDGEPSLEPALRWACQKAGEAPVVVTGSLYLIREIYMLPGTDPQWKIGTRRPGPAQLWHYSQLSQERPLTPEEASEFKRARRHNYLSPSKSPVFRPVKSGGGPVALYVSPTIRAEQRSAAHHKKQAGALGVAISGIEADVNRAGAGNAAGLSASLEELKRRRDEHLKAYSQAMARVRGHLVDPNKKHPSYGEIFGSARDQGGKVVSLMREHGIKPKKGQKRPRQEAQDVADEDETPEPTEDESAMTQAEAELWLERSLVKGRRS
;
A
#
# COMPACT_ATOMS: atom_id res chain seq x y z
N MET A 1 28.48 21.18 -53.56
CA MET A 1 27.15 21.41 -52.95
C MET A 1 27.11 20.65 -51.63
N PRO A 2 26.59 21.23 -50.53
CA PRO A 2 26.45 20.49 -49.28
C PRO A 2 25.59 19.23 -49.51
N SER A 3 25.97 18.10 -48.92
CA SER A 3 25.25 16.84 -49.13
C SER A 3 23.84 16.93 -48.56
N THR A 4 22.92 16.10 -49.04
CA THR A 4 21.56 15.99 -48.49
C THR A 4 21.57 15.72 -46.98
N LYS A 5 22.62 15.06 -46.47
CA LYS A 5 22.87 14.80 -45.04
C LYS A 5 23.25 16.08 -44.29
N ASP A 6 24.08 16.94 -44.88
CA ASP A 6 24.47 18.24 -44.30
C ASP A 6 23.32 19.25 -44.27
N ILE A 7 22.48 19.24 -45.31
CA ILE A 7 21.27 20.08 -45.39
C ILE A 7 20.25 19.63 -44.35
N ARG A 8 20.05 18.31 -44.16
CA ARG A 8 19.19 17.79 -43.08
C ARG A 8 19.74 18.12 -41.70
N ARG A 9 21.06 18.02 -41.49
CA ARG A 9 21.74 18.36 -40.23
C ARG A 9 21.60 19.85 -39.89
N ALA A 10 21.70 20.73 -40.88
CA ALA A 10 21.46 22.16 -40.72
C ALA A 10 19.98 22.45 -40.40
N LEU A 11 19.04 21.81 -41.09
CA LEU A 11 17.59 21.96 -40.85
C LEU A 11 17.15 21.42 -39.48
N ALA A 12 17.75 20.32 -38.99
CA ALA A 12 17.47 19.77 -37.66
C ALA A 12 17.96 20.70 -36.53
N ARG A 13 19.13 21.32 -36.70
CA ARG A 13 19.64 22.35 -35.78
C ARG A 13 18.79 23.62 -35.78
N VAL A 14 18.26 24.01 -36.93
CA VAL A 14 17.32 25.14 -37.03
C VAL A 14 15.95 24.80 -36.42
N ARG A 15 15.43 23.58 -36.63
CA ARG A 15 14.15 23.14 -36.04
C ARG A 15 14.19 22.96 -34.52
N SER A 16 15.34 22.60 -33.96
CA SER A 16 15.54 22.54 -32.50
C SER A 16 15.72 23.92 -31.86
N ALA A 17 16.19 24.91 -32.63
CA ALA A 17 16.34 26.30 -32.17
C ALA A 17 15.09 27.18 -32.39
N LEU A 18 14.13 26.74 -33.20
CA LEU A 18 12.87 27.47 -33.43
C LEU A 18 11.86 27.22 -32.30
N PRO A 19 11.21 28.27 -31.75
CA PRO A 19 10.09 28.09 -30.82
C PRO A 19 8.98 27.31 -31.53
N ARG A 20 8.60 26.13 -31.00
CA ARG A 20 7.46 25.37 -31.52
C ARG A 20 6.20 26.24 -31.47
N GLU A 21 5.58 26.47 -32.63
CA GLU A 21 4.23 27.01 -32.70
C GLU A 21 3.31 26.17 -31.81
N ARG A 22 2.55 26.86 -30.96
CA ARG A 22 1.62 26.26 -30.00
C ARG A 22 0.60 25.42 -30.77
N ARG A 23 0.79 24.10 -30.79
CA ARG A 23 -0.35 23.18 -30.85
C ARG A 23 -1.15 23.39 -29.57
N VAL A 24 -2.22 24.14 -29.71
CA VAL A 24 -3.30 24.26 -28.73
C VAL A 24 -3.82 22.84 -28.47
N ASP A 25 -4.03 22.52 -27.19
CA ASP A 25 -4.56 21.25 -26.67
C ASP A 25 -3.60 20.05 -26.52
N SER A 26 -2.43 20.26 -25.92
CA SER A 26 -1.79 19.20 -25.12
C SER A 26 -2.22 19.38 -23.65
N PRO A 27 -2.72 18.33 -22.95
CA PRO A 27 -3.10 18.44 -21.54
C PRO A 27 -1.83 18.71 -20.72
N ARG A 28 -1.55 19.98 -20.47
CA ARG A 28 -0.45 20.41 -19.60
C ARG A 28 -0.64 19.74 -18.25
N ARG A 29 0.45 19.19 -17.72
CA ARG A 29 0.56 18.70 -16.35
C ARG A 29 -0.07 19.74 -15.42
N ASP A 30 -1.10 19.37 -14.65
CA ASP A 30 -1.73 20.29 -13.69
C ASP A 30 -0.83 20.45 -12.46
N ILE A 31 0.36 21.01 -12.69
CA ILE A 31 1.29 21.42 -11.65
C ILE A 31 0.93 22.86 -11.30
N ARG A 32 0.34 23.03 -10.12
CA ARG A 32 0.10 24.32 -9.51
C ARG A 32 0.78 24.34 -8.16
N LEU A 33 1.90 25.05 -8.07
CA LEU A 33 2.55 25.29 -6.79
C LEU A 33 1.68 26.23 -5.94
N GLY A 34 1.69 26.03 -4.63
CA GLY A 34 0.86 26.78 -3.69
C GLY A 34 0.32 25.91 -2.57
N LEU A 35 0.03 26.52 -1.43
CA LEU A 35 -0.51 25.82 -0.24
C LEU A 35 -1.98 26.13 0.02
N GLU A 36 -2.54 27.11 -0.69
CA GLU A 36 -3.85 27.71 -0.43
C GLU A 36 -4.96 26.67 -0.51
N ARG A 37 -4.90 25.77 -1.50
CA ARG A 37 -5.90 24.70 -1.70
C ARG A 37 -5.75 23.61 -0.64
N ILE A 38 -4.57 23.02 -0.52
CA ILE A 38 -4.35 21.86 0.36
C ILE A 38 -4.51 22.20 1.84
N THR A 39 -4.12 23.40 2.28
CA THR A 39 -4.26 23.79 3.69
C THR A 39 -5.70 23.88 4.19
N ARG A 40 -6.69 24.03 3.29
CA ARG A 40 -8.13 24.02 3.66
C ARG A 40 -8.67 22.62 3.94
N ILE A 41 -8.04 21.59 3.38
CA ILE A 41 -8.49 20.19 3.50
C ILE A 41 -7.66 19.40 4.51
N VAL A 42 -6.40 19.80 4.74
CA VAL A 42 -5.55 19.20 5.76
C VAL A 42 -6.00 19.74 7.13
N PRO A 43 -6.35 18.85 8.09
CA PRO A 43 -6.76 19.28 9.42
C PRO A 43 -5.69 20.13 10.12
N GLU A 44 -6.11 21.12 10.91
CA GLU A 44 -5.18 21.94 11.70
C GLU A 44 -4.40 21.10 12.73
N LYS A 45 -5.06 20.09 13.31
CA LYS A 45 -4.46 19.17 14.27
C LYS A 45 -3.85 17.97 13.54
N GLN A 46 -2.56 17.74 13.78
CA GLN A 46 -1.80 16.60 13.27
C GLN A 46 -1.28 15.77 14.47
N SER A 47 -1.74 14.52 14.63
CA SER A 47 -1.35 13.70 15.81
C SER A 47 0.01 13.02 15.68
N TRP A 48 0.54 12.94 14.47
CA TRP A 48 1.82 12.35 14.14
C TRP A 48 2.90 13.42 13.90
N ARG A 49 4.17 13.06 14.05
CA ARG A 49 5.32 13.96 13.85
C ARG A 49 5.95 13.73 12.47
N GLY A 50 6.20 14.80 11.74
CA GLY A 50 6.73 14.77 10.38
C GLY A 50 8.24 14.59 10.28
N VAL A 51 8.68 13.71 9.38
CA VAL A 51 10.04 13.70 8.81
C VAL A 51 9.90 14.11 7.37
N HIS A 52 10.38 15.30 7.01
CA HIS A 52 10.14 15.87 5.69
C HIS A 52 11.41 15.85 4.83
N VAL A 53 11.38 15.19 3.68
CA VAL A 53 12.57 14.89 2.87
C VAL A 53 12.49 15.56 1.50
N ALA A 54 13.32 16.58 1.28
CA ALA A 54 13.49 17.26 0.00
C ALA A 54 14.85 16.96 -0.62
N GLY A 55 15.01 17.34 -1.88
CA GLY A 55 16.23 17.13 -2.66
C GLY A 55 15.95 16.89 -4.14
N THR A 56 17.00 16.75 -4.93
CA THR A 56 16.87 16.35 -6.35
C THR A 56 16.91 14.83 -6.44
N ASN A 57 17.99 14.21 -5.96
CA ASN A 57 18.18 12.76 -5.97
C ASN A 57 18.30 12.19 -4.55
N GLY A 58 17.91 10.93 -4.34
CA GLY A 58 18.08 10.21 -3.07
C GLY A 58 16.94 10.35 -2.05
N LYS A 59 15.94 11.22 -2.28
CA LYS A 59 14.78 11.46 -1.40
C LYS A 59 14.09 10.15 -0.98
N GLY A 60 13.51 9.43 -1.94
CA GLY A 60 12.86 8.15 -1.67
C GLY A 60 13.80 7.12 -1.01
N SER A 61 15.08 7.06 -1.38
CA SER A 61 16.04 6.14 -0.78
C SER A 61 16.25 6.44 0.71
N ILE A 62 16.39 7.72 1.07
CA ILE A 62 16.46 8.17 2.47
C ILE A 62 15.17 7.78 3.21
N CYS A 63 14.00 8.00 2.61
CA CYS A 63 12.72 7.59 3.19
C CYS A 63 12.64 6.08 3.46
N ALA A 64 13.11 5.25 2.52
CA ALA A 64 13.12 3.80 2.66
C ALA A 64 14.11 3.32 3.72
N LEU A 65 15.30 3.91 3.76
CA LEU A 65 16.32 3.63 4.78
C LEU A 65 15.81 3.98 6.18
N LEU A 66 15.27 5.19 6.36
CA LEU A 66 14.73 5.65 7.64
C LEU A 66 13.52 4.81 8.08
N SER A 67 12.65 4.41 7.15
CA SER A 67 11.56 3.45 7.39
C SER A 67 12.10 2.10 7.88
N GLY A 68 13.17 1.59 7.26
CA GLY A 68 13.88 0.39 7.70
C GLY A 68 14.41 0.49 9.14
N MET A 69 15.03 1.62 9.48
CA MET A 69 15.55 1.92 10.82
C MET A 69 14.42 2.01 11.87
N MET A 70 13.37 2.80 11.60
CA MET A 70 12.21 2.93 12.49
C MET A 70 11.48 1.60 12.68
N LYS A 71 11.31 0.81 11.62
CA LYS A 71 10.74 -0.53 11.69
C LYS A 71 11.55 -1.45 12.59
N ARG A 72 12.87 -1.34 12.57
CA ARG A 72 13.77 -2.15 13.41
C ARG A 72 13.75 -1.72 14.88
N ALA A 73 13.57 -0.42 15.12
CA ALA A 73 13.41 0.17 16.45
C ALA A 73 12.00 -0.02 17.04
N GLY A 74 11.06 -0.64 16.31
CA GLY A 74 9.68 -0.81 16.76
C GLY A 74 8.87 0.48 16.80
N VAL A 75 9.33 1.53 16.10
CA VAL A 75 8.66 2.82 16.04
C VAL A 75 7.56 2.78 14.98
N SER A 76 6.32 3.13 15.36
CA SER A 76 5.19 3.21 14.44
C SER A 76 5.36 4.39 13.48
N HIS A 77 5.35 4.12 12.18
CA HIS A 77 5.57 5.14 11.15
C HIS A 77 4.76 4.90 9.87
N GLY A 78 4.42 5.99 9.21
CA GLY A 78 3.95 6.04 7.83
C GLY A 78 5.06 6.51 6.88
N VAL A 79 4.97 6.15 5.60
CA VAL A 79 5.84 6.67 4.54
C VAL A 79 4.97 7.11 3.37
N PHE A 80 5.22 8.30 2.84
CA PHE A 80 4.64 8.79 1.59
C PHE A 80 5.74 9.02 0.58
N LEU A 81 5.62 8.37 -0.58
CA LEU A 81 6.59 8.37 -1.69
C LEU A 81 5.90 8.80 -2.98
N SER A 82 6.65 9.46 -3.86
CA SER A 82 6.14 9.86 -5.17
C SER A 82 7.20 9.71 -6.28
N PRO A 83 6.82 9.33 -7.52
CA PRO A 83 5.50 8.83 -7.91
C PRO A 83 5.19 7.47 -7.28
N ALA A 84 3.90 7.16 -7.14
CA ALA A 84 3.44 5.86 -6.64
C ALA A 84 3.61 4.77 -7.72
N ILE A 85 4.28 3.67 -7.37
CA ILE A 85 4.49 2.52 -8.26
C ILE A 85 4.30 1.20 -7.51
N PRO A 86 3.65 0.17 -8.10
CA PRO A 86 3.01 0.21 -9.42
C PRO A 86 1.63 0.91 -9.45
N GLU A 87 0.86 0.87 -8.37
CA GLU A 87 -0.46 1.50 -8.26
C GLU A 87 -0.43 2.73 -7.34
N PRO A 88 -1.41 3.65 -7.45
CA PRO A 88 -1.48 4.86 -6.61
C PRO A 88 -1.36 4.59 -5.10
N HIS A 89 -2.03 3.54 -4.59
CA HIS A 89 -1.98 3.18 -3.18
C HIS A 89 -0.57 2.78 -2.69
N ASN A 90 0.33 2.38 -3.60
CA ASN A 90 1.70 2.00 -3.27
C ASN A 90 2.58 3.20 -2.89
N GLY A 91 2.11 4.43 -3.14
CA GLY A 91 2.75 5.64 -2.61
C GLY A 91 2.69 5.75 -1.09
N ILE A 92 1.81 4.99 -0.41
CA ILE A 92 1.64 5.05 1.04
C ILE A 92 2.01 3.72 1.69
N LEU A 93 2.97 3.76 2.62
CA LEU A 93 3.32 2.62 3.47
C LEU A 93 3.00 2.92 4.93
N VAL A 94 2.65 1.89 5.69
CA VAL A 94 2.58 1.96 7.15
C VAL A 94 3.34 0.77 7.73
N ASN A 95 4.37 1.05 8.53
CA ASN A 95 5.27 0.06 9.13
C ASN A 95 5.92 -0.88 8.09
N GLY A 96 6.31 -0.31 6.94
CA GLY A 96 6.96 -1.02 5.84
C GLY A 96 6.06 -2.02 5.09
N ARG A 97 4.76 -1.72 4.97
CA ARG A 97 3.80 -2.42 4.12
C ARG A 97 2.91 -1.40 3.42
N PHE A 98 2.55 -1.63 2.16
CA PHE A 98 1.61 -0.76 1.46
C PHE A 98 0.28 -0.70 2.18
N ILE A 99 -0.39 0.46 2.14
CA ILE A 99 -1.75 0.55 2.64
C ILE A 99 -2.69 -0.31 1.79
N ASN A 100 -3.82 -0.76 2.34
CA ASN A 100 -4.78 -1.48 1.52
C ASN A 100 -5.42 -0.52 0.50
N LYS A 101 -5.54 -0.96 -0.76
CA LYS A 101 -6.09 -0.19 -1.88
C LYS A 101 -7.43 0.51 -1.55
N ARG A 102 -8.36 -0.19 -0.90
CA ARG A 102 -9.66 0.36 -0.54
C ARG A 102 -9.60 1.44 0.53
N MET A 103 -8.65 1.34 1.45
CA MET A 103 -8.40 2.41 2.43
C MET A 103 -7.86 3.66 1.75
N HIS A 104 -6.95 3.50 0.78
CA HIS A 104 -6.50 4.62 -0.06
C HIS A 104 -7.66 5.25 -0.82
N GLU A 105 -8.45 4.47 -1.55
CA GLU A 105 -9.64 4.95 -2.28
C GLU A 105 -10.64 5.68 -1.36
N THR A 106 -10.87 5.14 -0.16
CA THR A 106 -11.76 5.75 0.85
C THR A 106 -11.25 7.11 1.30
N GLU A 107 -9.94 7.25 1.58
CA GLU A 107 -9.38 8.52 2.00
C GLU A 107 -9.30 9.53 0.86
N VAL A 108 -8.99 9.10 -0.36
CA VAL A 108 -9.07 9.95 -1.57
C VAL A 108 -10.49 10.49 -1.75
N GLY A 109 -11.52 9.64 -1.61
CA GLY A 109 -12.91 10.06 -1.65
C GLY A 109 -13.28 11.04 -0.53
N ALA A 110 -12.78 10.81 0.68
CA ALA A 110 -12.98 11.71 1.81
C ALA A 110 -12.34 13.10 1.58
N VAL A 111 -11.15 13.15 0.94
CA VAL A 111 -10.50 14.41 0.55
C VAL A 111 -11.33 15.14 -0.50
N ARG A 112 -11.79 14.45 -1.55
CA ARG A 112 -12.66 15.07 -2.59
C ARG A 112 -13.92 15.66 -1.97
N ASN A 113 -14.56 14.94 -1.06
CA ASN A 113 -15.74 15.44 -0.36
C ASN A 113 -15.42 16.63 0.55
N ALA A 114 -14.28 16.63 1.21
CA ALA A 114 -13.82 17.78 2.00
C ALA A 114 -13.55 19.01 1.13
N TRP A 115 -12.89 18.82 -0.02
CA TRP A 115 -12.65 19.87 -0.99
C TRP A 115 -13.96 20.46 -1.52
N SER A 116 -14.90 19.62 -1.97
CA SER A 116 -16.19 20.08 -2.48
C SER A 116 -16.94 20.96 -1.48
N ARG A 117 -16.87 20.65 -0.18
CA ARG A 117 -17.44 21.51 0.87
C ARG A 117 -16.66 22.80 1.07
N ALA A 118 -15.33 22.73 1.06
CA ALA A 118 -14.45 23.88 1.30
C ALA A 118 -14.42 24.87 0.12
N SER A 119 -14.53 24.38 -1.12
CA SER A 119 -14.54 25.19 -2.34
C SER A 119 -15.86 25.92 -2.54
N ALA A 120 -16.98 25.39 -2.01
CA ALA A 120 -18.27 26.04 -2.07
C ALA A 120 -18.33 27.38 -1.30
N SER A 121 -17.44 27.57 -0.31
CA SER A 121 -17.32 28.81 0.48
C SER A 121 -16.21 29.74 -0.02
N TRP A 122 -15.69 29.53 -1.24
CA TRP A 122 -14.68 30.40 -1.81
C TRP A 122 -15.31 31.72 -2.26
N THR A 123 -14.95 32.83 -1.61
CA THR A 123 -15.28 34.17 -2.10
C THR A 123 -14.41 34.47 -3.32
N PHE A 124 -15.03 34.43 -4.49
CA PHE A 124 -14.36 34.72 -5.75
C PHE A 124 -13.95 36.20 -5.79
N VAL A 125 -12.65 36.46 -5.81
CA VAL A 125 -12.15 37.69 -6.42
C VAL A 125 -12.45 37.55 -7.93
N PRO A 126 -13.00 38.56 -8.62
CA PRO A 126 -13.24 38.47 -10.05
C PRO A 126 -11.96 38.07 -10.79
N GLY A 127 -11.93 36.87 -11.37
CA GLY A 127 -10.79 36.32 -12.11
C GLY A 127 -10.03 35.15 -11.47
N GLU A 128 -10.32 34.75 -10.22
CA GLU A 128 -9.70 33.58 -9.58
C GLU A 128 -10.68 32.40 -9.46
N ASP A 129 -10.54 31.39 -10.32
CA ASP A 129 -11.06 30.04 -10.06
C ASP A 129 -9.94 29.22 -9.38
N PRO A 130 -10.07 28.83 -8.10
CA PRO A 130 -9.07 28.02 -7.42
C PRO A 130 -8.84 26.67 -8.12
N GLY A 131 -9.77 26.23 -8.99
CA GLY A 131 -9.71 24.98 -9.72
C GLY A 131 -9.96 23.78 -8.82
N GLN A 132 -9.74 22.58 -9.36
CA GLN A 132 -9.73 21.36 -8.56
C GLN A 132 -8.39 21.21 -7.83
N LEU A 133 -8.35 20.36 -6.80
CA LEU A 133 -7.08 19.90 -6.25
C LEU A 133 -6.27 19.23 -7.36
N THR A 134 -4.99 19.56 -7.41
CA THR A 134 -4.05 18.83 -8.26
C THR A 134 -3.98 17.37 -7.79
N PRO A 135 -3.63 16.42 -8.68
CA PRO A 135 -3.43 15.02 -8.30
C PRO A 135 -2.48 14.83 -7.12
N PHE A 136 -1.40 15.61 -7.08
CA PHE A 136 -0.41 15.51 -6.01
C PHE A 136 -0.93 16.04 -4.66
N GLU A 137 -1.73 17.11 -4.67
CA GLU A 137 -2.39 17.61 -3.45
C GLU A 137 -3.40 16.59 -2.91
N LEU A 138 -4.17 15.97 -3.81
CA LEU A 138 -5.14 14.94 -3.45
C LEU A 138 -4.46 13.73 -2.78
N GLU A 139 -3.39 13.22 -3.38
CA GLU A 139 -2.62 12.09 -2.84
C GLU A 139 -1.92 12.44 -1.53
N THR A 140 -1.35 13.65 -1.42
CA THR A 140 -0.71 14.14 -0.19
C THR A 140 -1.71 14.21 0.97
N ALA A 141 -2.87 14.81 0.75
CA ALA A 141 -3.91 14.90 1.77
C ALA A 141 -4.47 13.52 2.14
N ALA A 142 -4.62 12.62 1.16
CA ALA A 142 -5.02 11.23 1.43
C ALA A 142 -3.98 10.50 2.29
N ALA A 143 -2.67 10.69 2.03
CA ALA A 143 -1.59 10.13 2.83
C ALA A 143 -1.62 10.63 4.28
N PHE A 144 -1.81 11.93 4.51
CA PHE A 144 -1.90 12.50 5.86
C PHE A 144 -3.10 11.93 6.64
N ARG A 145 -4.25 11.79 5.98
CA ARG A 145 -5.43 11.15 6.58
C ARG A 145 -5.20 9.68 6.87
N CYS A 146 -4.49 8.97 6.00
CA CYS A 146 -4.10 7.59 6.24
C CYS A 146 -3.19 7.48 7.47
N PHE A 147 -2.21 8.36 7.63
CA PHE A 147 -1.34 8.38 8.81
C PHE A 147 -2.13 8.60 10.09
N GLU A 148 -3.06 9.56 10.08
CA GLU A 148 -3.94 9.86 11.20
C GLU A 148 -4.82 8.65 11.58
N LYS A 149 -5.55 8.08 10.61
CA LYS A 149 -6.42 6.91 10.84
C LYS A 149 -5.65 5.66 11.26
N MET A 150 -4.41 5.53 10.84
CA MET A 150 -3.56 4.41 11.20
C MET A 150 -2.78 4.65 12.49
N HIS A 151 -2.97 5.80 13.15
CA HIS A 151 -2.34 6.20 14.40
C HIS A 151 -0.82 5.98 14.38
N VAL A 152 -0.17 6.40 13.29
CA VAL A 152 1.29 6.36 13.20
C VAL A 152 1.88 7.41 14.15
N LYS A 153 3.06 7.16 14.71
CA LYS A 153 3.73 8.17 15.56
C LYS A 153 4.51 9.16 14.71
N TYR A 154 5.11 8.68 13.63
CA TYR A 154 5.88 9.48 12.68
C TYR A 154 5.37 9.31 11.25
N GLY A 155 5.38 10.37 10.45
CA GLY A 155 5.13 10.34 9.02
C GLY A 155 6.38 10.75 8.26
N ILE A 156 6.98 9.83 7.51
CA ILE A 156 8.12 10.11 6.62
C ILE A 156 7.55 10.51 5.25
N VAL A 157 7.81 11.74 4.82
CA VAL A 157 7.14 12.32 3.66
C VAL A 157 8.18 12.85 2.69
N GLU A 158 8.20 12.25 1.49
CA GLU A 158 8.98 12.74 0.36
C GLU A 158 8.28 13.95 -0.28
N VAL A 159 9.04 15.02 -0.48
CA VAL A 159 8.61 16.18 -1.29
C VAL A 159 8.46 15.75 -2.75
N GLY A 160 7.35 16.15 -3.38
CA GLY A 160 7.13 15.91 -4.80
C GLY A 160 8.01 16.81 -5.66
N MET A 161 7.76 18.11 -5.63
CA MET A 161 8.52 19.11 -6.38
C MET A 161 8.59 20.45 -5.65
N GLY A 162 9.79 21.03 -5.59
CA GLY A 162 10.04 22.30 -4.91
C GLY A 162 10.40 22.12 -3.44
N GLY A 163 9.67 22.82 -2.56
CA GLY A 163 9.91 22.85 -1.12
C GLY A 163 8.89 23.71 -0.39
N ALA A 164 9.07 25.03 -0.37
CA ALA A 164 8.16 25.96 0.34
C ALA A 164 6.68 25.82 -0.08
N THR A 165 6.45 25.68 -1.39
CA THR A 165 5.13 25.66 -2.03
C THR A 165 4.68 24.26 -2.44
N ASP A 166 5.41 23.22 -2.01
CA ASP A 166 5.03 21.83 -2.27
C ASP A 166 3.86 21.43 -1.37
N ALA A 167 2.90 20.67 -1.88
CA ALA A 167 1.71 20.24 -1.14
C ALA A 167 2.05 19.56 0.20
N THR A 168 3.14 18.80 0.27
CA THR A 168 3.61 18.13 1.49
C THR A 168 4.02 19.11 2.58
N ASN A 169 4.34 20.35 2.23
CA ASN A 169 4.65 21.43 3.17
C ASN A 169 3.41 21.95 3.92
N ALA A 170 2.20 21.51 3.56
CA ALA A 170 0.99 21.72 4.36
C ALA A 170 1.04 21.02 5.74
N MET A 171 1.99 20.09 5.92
CA MET A 171 2.27 19.42 7.19
C MET A 171 2.63 20.41 8.31
N LYS A 172 1.91 20.32 9.43
CA LYS A 172 1.96 21.31 10.51
C LYS A 172 2.98 20.98 11.59
N ASN A 173 3.13 19.70 11.95
CA ASN A 173 4.03 19.28 13.03
C ASN A 173 5.21 18.48 12.47
N LYS A 174 6.38 19.12 12.33
CA LYS A 174 7.61 18.45 11.88
C LYS A 174 8.56 18.22 13.06
N ALA A 175 9.11 17.02 13.14
CA ALA A 175 10.18 16.69 14.07
C ALA A 175 11.57 16.92 13.47
N ILE A 176 11.71 16.73 12.15
CA ILE A 176 12.97 16.91 11.45
C ILE A 176 12.75 17.13 9.95
N THR A 177 13.68 17.84 9.32
CA THR A 177 13.73 18.04 7.87
C THR A 177 15.03 17.48 7.31
N ILE A 178 15.03 17.03 6.06
CA ILE A 178 16.21 16.47 5.40
C ILE A 178 16.31 17.05 3.99
N ILE A 179 17.48 17.57 3.62
CA ILE A 179 17.82 18.00 2.26
C ILE A 179 18.89 17.06 1.71
N SER A 180 18.49 16.18 0.78
CA SER A 180 19.41 15.27 0.08
C SER A 180 20.21 15.99 -0.99
N LYS A 181 20.92 15.24 -1.85
CA LYS A 181 21.68 15.80 -2.97
C LYS A 181 20.83 16.72 -3.86
N ILE A 182 21.32 17.94 -4.07
CA ILE A 182 20.75 18.95 -4.98
C ILE A 182 21.54 18.93 -6.29
N ASP A 183 20.79 18.96 -7.38
CA ASP A 183 21.27 19.09 -8.75
C ASP A 183 20.19 19.77 -9.61
N LEU A 184 20.53 20.13 -10.84
CA LEU A 184 19.63 20.69 -11.84
C LEU A 184 18.51 19.69 -12.16
N ASP A 185 17.29 20.11 -11.91
CA ASP A 185 16.07 19.36 -12.21
C ASP A 185 14.87 20.31 -12.21
N HIS A 186 13.87 20.02 -13.03
CA HIS A 186 12.65 20.82 -13.14
C HIS A 186 12.90 22.33 -13.28
N GLN A 187 13.87 22.72 -14.12
CA GLN A 187 14.33 24.12 -14.24
C GLN A 187 13.21 25.10 -14.62
N GLU A 188 12.18 24.63 -15.33
CA GLU A 188 10.98 25.41 -15.67
C GLU A 188 10.16 25.88 -14.46
N TYR A 189 10.32 25.23 -13.29
CA TYR A 189 9.63 25.59 -12.04
C TYR A 189 10.56 26.04 -10.92
N LEU A 190 11.78 25.50 -10.86
CA LEU A 190 12.63 25.62 -9.66
C LEU A 190 13.79 26.63 -9.81
N GLY A 191 14.07 27.09 -11.03
CA GLY A 191 15.19 27.96 -11.34
C GLY A 191 16.24 27.30 -12.24
N ASN A 192 17.15 28.11 -12.76
CA ASN A 192 18.15 27.69 -13.75
C ASN A 192 19.50 27.33 -13.12
N THR A 193 19.68 27.57 -11.81
CA THR A 193 20.91 27.30 -11.08
C THR A 193 20.66 26.36 -9.89
N ILE A 194 21.69 25.62 -9.47
CA ILE A 194 21.59 24.73 -8.31
C ILE A 194 21.36 25.51 -7.00
N GLU A 195 21.79 26.77 -6.93
CA GLU A 195 21.58 27.68 -5.81
C GLU A 195 20.12 28.15 -5.70
N GLU A 196 19.47 28.46 -6.82
CA GLU A 196 18.03 28.77 -6.85
C GLU A 196 17.21 27.56 -6.41
N ILE A 197 17.53 26.39 -6.96
CA ILE A 197 16.90 25.12 -6.59
C ILE A 197 17.10 24.84 -5.08
N ALA A 198 18.30 25.10 -4.56
CA ALA A 198 18.59 24.97 -3.13
C ALA A 198 17.73 25.89 -2.27
N ARG A 199 17.54 27.16 -2.69
CA ARG A 199 16.69 28.13 -1.99
C ARG A 199 15.24 27.66 -1.93
N VAL A 200 14.70 27.13 -3.03
CA VAL A 200 13.33 26.60 -3.07
C VAL A 200 13.18 25.40 -2.13
N LYS A 201 14.14 24.47 -2.17
CA LYS A 201 14.14 23.25 -1.34
C LYS A 201 14.34 23.55 0.15
N ALA A 202 15.12 24.58 0.49
CA ALA A 202 15.30 25.04 1.86
C ALA A 202 13.97 25.42 2.53
N GLY A 203 12.95 25.80 1.75
CA GLY A 203 11.62 26.16 2.23
C GLY A 203 10.85 25.08 2.97
N ILE A 204 11.34 23.83 3.02
CA ILE A 204 10.76 22.82 3.91
C ILE A 204 11.21 22.97 5.37
N MET A 205 12.32 23.68 5.62
CA MET A 205 12.85 23.94 6.95
C MET A 205 11.86 24.77 7.78
N GLN A 206 11.88 24.57 9.10
CA GLN A 206 11.01 25.28 10.03
C GLN A 206 11.81 25.80 11.23
N PRO A 207 11.43 26.96 11.80
CA PRO A 207 12.05 27.47 13.03
C PRO A 207 12.06 26.43 14.14
N GLY A 208 13.21 26.24 14.79
CA GLY A 208 13.38 25.28 15.89
C GLY A 208 13.32 23.79 15.51
N VAL A 209 13.05 23.43 14.24
CA VAL A 209 13.02 22.04 13.76
C VAL A 209 14.35 21.71 13.07
N PRO A 210 15.17 20.77 13.58
CA PRO A 210 16.49 20.49 13.02
C PRO A 210 16.42 20.05 11.55
N CYS A 211 17.48 20.36 10.81
CA CYS A 211 17.63 19.97 9.40
C CYS A 211 18.90 19.14 9.19
N VAL A 212 18.77 17.98 8.52
CA VAL A 212 19.93 17.21 8.06
C VAL A 212 20.20 17.55 6.60
N VAL A 213 21.45 17.86 6.28
CA VAL A 213 21.87 18.18 4.91
C VAL A 213 22.93 17.20 4.44
N ASP A 214 22.75 16.69 3.22
CA ASP A 214 23.78 15.88 2.55
C ASP A 214 25.06 16.72 2.36
N HIS A 215 26.11 16.31 3.08
CA HIS A 215 27.42 16.95 3.08
C HIS A 215 28.12 16.96 1.71
N SER A 216 27.72 16.08 0.77
CA SER A 216 28.29 15.98 -0.57
C SER A 216 27.78 17.04 -1.54
N ASN A 217 26.90 17.93 -1.08
CA ASN A 217 26.46 19.09 -1.85
C ASN A 217 27.62 20.09 -2.07
N PRO A 218 27.65 20.80 -3.22
CA PRO A 218 28.67 21.82 -3.46
C PRO A 218 28.66 22.91 -2.40
N LYS A 219 29.81 23.55 -2.17
CA LYS A 219 29.97 24.61 -1.17
C LYS A 219 28.97 25.75 -1.35
N SER A 220 28.66 26.13 -2.59
CA SER A 220 27.67 27.18 -2.90
C SER A 220 26.26 26.80 -2.41
N VAL A 221 25.82 25.58 -2.66
CA VAL A 221 24.55 25.03 -2.17
C VAL A 221 24.53 24.99 -0.64
N LEU A 222 25.59 24.47 0.00
CA LEU A 222 25.68 24.41 1.46
C LEU A 222 25.60 25.81 2.09
N GLN A 223 26.21 26.83 1.47
CA GLN A 223 26.11 28.22 1.93
C GLN A 223 24.69 28.78 1.82
N VAL A 224 23.97 28.49 0.73
CA VAL A 224 22.57 28.90 0.57
C VAL A 224 21.69 28.29 1.65
N LEU A 225 21.84 26.99 1.89
CA LEU A 225 21.09 26.27 2.92
C LEU A 225 21.40 26.81 4.32
N GLN A 226 22.68 27.05 4.64
CA GLN A 226 23.09 27.61 5.93
C GLN A 226 22.51 29.00 6.16
N ARG A 227 22.61 29.91 5.17
CA ARG A 227 22.04 31.26 5.28
C ARG A 227 20.52 31.22 5.52
N HIS A 228 19.81 30.32 4.85
CA HIS A 228 18.37 30.15 5.06
C HIS A 228 18.08 29.63 6.47
N ALA A 229 18.84 28.63 6.94
CA ALA A 229 18.69 28.07 8.26
C ALA A 229 18.92 29.12 9.37
N ASP A 230 19.96 29.94 9.23
CA ASP A 230 20.29 31.03 10.15
C ASP A 230 19.16 32.08 10.17
N ALA A 231 18.62 32.45 8.99
CA ALA A 231 17.56 33.44 8.87
C ALA A 231 16.24 33.03 9.54
N ILE A 232 15.90 31.73 9.54
CA ILE A 232 14.66 31.24 10.15
C ILE A 232 14.86 30.67 11.57
N GLY A 233 16.09 30.64 12.07
CA GLY A 233 16.41 30.09 13.39
C GLY A 233 16.31 28.57 13.48
N THR A 234 16.90 27.83 12.54
CA THR A 234 17.07 26.37 12.64
C THR A 234 18.52 25.94 12.55
N ARG A 235 18.82 24.74 13.06
CA ARG A 235 20.16 24.16 13.10
C ARG A 235 20.32 23.11 12.01
N ILE A 236 21.42 23.21 11.27
CA ILE A 236 21.82 22.19 10.30
C ILE A 236 22.78 21.19 10.97
N SER A 237 22.47 19.90 10.83
CA SER A 237 23.40 18.78 11.04
C SER A 237 23.85 18.25 9.69
N ARG A 238 25.13 17.95 9.55
CA ARG A 238 25.66 17.41 8.30
C ARG A 238 25.51 15.90 8.31
N SER A 239 25.24 15.29 7.16
CA SER A 239 25.16 13.83 7.09
C SER A 239 26.47 13.14 7.52
N SER A 240 27.62 13.81 7.40
CA SER A 240 28.92 13.34 7.90
C SER A 240 28.95 13.09 9.41
N ASP A 241 28.01 13.63 10.19
CA ASP A 241 27.89 13.37 11.63
C ASP A 241 27.55 11.89 11.93
N ALA A 242 27.26 11.09 10.89
CA ALA A 242 27.05 9.65 10.92
C ALA A 242 28.18 8.85 10.22
N GLU A 243 29.38 9.39 10.06
CA GLU A 243 30.50 8.70 9.39
C GLU A 243 30.91 7.39 10.10
N ASP A 244 30.79 7.34 11.42
CA ASP A 244 31.02 6.12 12.20
C ASP A 244 30.06 4.97 11.81
N ILE A 245 28.86 5.28 11.32
CA ILE A 245 27.92 4.28 10.81
C ILE A 245 28.43 3.66 9.51
N VAL A 246 29.06 4.45 8.64
CA VAL A 246 29.68 3.96 7.40
C VAL A 246 30.84 3.02 7.74
N ASN A 247 31.60 3.34 8.78
CA ASN A 247 32.71 2.50 9.26
C ASN A 247 32.24 1.19 9.89
N ALA A 248 31.01 1.14 10.42
CA ALA A 248 30.41 -0.06 11.00
C ALA A 248 29.80 -1.03 9.97
N ILE A 249 29.77 -0.67 8.67
CA ILE A 249 29.20 -1.53 7.62
C ILE A 249 30.13 -2.70 7.31
N GLU A 250 29.56 -3.91 7.28
CA GLU A 250 30.23 -5.11 6.77
C GLU A 250 30.41 -4.99 5.24
N ARG A 251 31.44 -4.26 4.79
CA ARG A 251 31.66 -3.94 3.35
C ARG A 251 31.83 -5.17 2.46
N GLN A 252 32.27 -6.30 3.01
CA GLN A 252 32.33 -7.58 2.29
C GLN A 252 30.94 -8.10 1.91
N ARG A 253 29.91 -7.74 2.69
CA ARG A 253 28.53 -8.19 2.52
C ARG A 253 27.64 -7.15 1.86
N TYR A 254 27.87 -5.87 2.14
CA TYR A 254 27.09 -4.75 1.63
C TYR A 254 27.99 -3.79 0.87
N VAL A 255 27.99 -3.94 -0.46
CA VAL A 255 28.68 -3.01 -1.35
C VAL A 255 27.71 -1.89 -1.72
N LEU A 256 28.01 -0.68 -1.28
CA LEU A 256 27.23 0.54 -1.53
C LEU A 256 28.08 1.51 -2.33
N GLU A 257 27.47 2.20 -3.29
CA GLU A 257 28.10 3.32 -4.00
C GLU A 257 28.12 4.58 -3.12
N ASP A 258 28.99 5.54 -3.45
CA ASP A 258 29.18 6.76 -2.64
C ASP A 258 27.87 7.51 -2.39
N TYR A 259 27.00 7.62 -3.40
CA TYR A 259 25.71 8.29 -3.22
C TYR A 259 24.74 7.49 -2.32
N GLU A 260 24.84 6.17 -2.29
CA GLU A 260 24.04 5.32 -1.39
C GLU A 260 24.52 5.45 0.05
N LEU A 261 25.84 5.56 0.25
CA LEU A 261 26.44 5.89 1.54
C LEU A 261 25.98 7.27 2.03
N ASN A 262 25.93 8.27 1.15
CA ASN A 262 25.46 9.62 1.50
C ASN A 262 23.98 9.62 1.89
N ASN A 263 23.13 8.88 1.17
CA ASN A 263 21.72 8.68 1.54
C ASN A 263 21.58 7.96 2.89
N LEU A 264 22.43 6.96 3.15
CA LEU A 264 22.46 6.24 4.41
C LEU A 264 22.84 7.15 5.58
N MET A 265 23.88 7.96 5.39
CA MET A 265 24.33 8.95 6.37
C MET A 265 23.25 10.00 6.69
N CYS A 266 22.52 10.48 5.67
CA CYS A 266 21.37 11.36 5.88
C CYS A 266 20.29 10.69 6.76
N ALA A 267 19.87 9.47 6.40
CA ALA A 267 18.85 8.72 7.14
C ALA A 267 19.30 8.41 8.58
N ALA A 268 20.56 8.01 8.75
CA ALA A 268 21.18 7.69 10.01
C ALA A 268 21.28 8.90 10.96
N THR A 269 21.76 10.04 10.45
CA THR A 269 21.84 11.29 11.22
C THR A 269 20.46 11.72 11.67
N ALA A 270 19.47 11.66 10.78
CA ALA A 270 18.08 11.95 11.13
C ALA A 270 17.52 10.99 12.18
N PHE A 271 17.82 9.70 12.07
CA PHE A 271 17.41 8.70 13.06
C PHE A 271 18.00 8.98 14.45
N ARG A 272 19.29 9.32 14.54
CA ARG A 272 19.96 9.67 15.80
C ARG A 272 19.36 10.90 16.45
N LEU A 273 19.07 11.95 15.68
CA LEU A 273 18.45 13.17 16.18
C LEU A 273 17.02 12.92 16.71
N LEU A 274 16.27 12.02 16.07
CA LEU A 274 14.92 11.65 16.52
C LEU A 274 14.93 10.70 17.72
N PHE A 275 15.92 9.81 17.81
CA PHE A 275 15.97 8.72 18.79
C PHE A 275 17.39 8.56 19.39
N PRO A 276 17.88 9.54 20.17
CA PRO A 276 19.27 9.57 20.64
C PRO A 276 19.64 8.37 21.52
N ASN A 277 18.66 7.77 22.19
CA ASN A 277 18.85 6.62 23.09
C ASN A 277 18.63 5.26 22.39
N SER A 278 18.38 5.24 21.08
CA SER A 278 18.15 4.00 20.33
C SER A 278 19.44 3.52 19.65
N GLU A 279 19.80 2.27 19.90
CA GLU A 279 20.88 1.62 19.16
C GLU A 279 20.49 1.40 17.70
N LEU A 280 21.40 1.77 16.79
CA LEU A 280 21.24 1.59 15.36
C LEU A 280 22.14 0.45 14.85
N GLU A 281 21.54 -0.72 14.64
CA GLU A 281 22.25 -1.87 14.08
C GLU A 281 22.23 -1.82 12.53
N ILE A 282 23.16 -1.07 11.94
CA ILE A 282 23.14 -0.74 10.49
C ILE A 282 23.15 -1.98 9.58
N ASN A 283 23.97 -2.98 9.87
CA ASN A 283 24.04 -4.22 9.08
C ASN A 283 22.71 -4.98 9.07
N LYS A 284 21.95 -4.94 10.19
CA LYS A 284 20.60 -5.54 10.24
C LYS A 284 19.57 -4.73 9.45
N VAL A 285 19.73 -3.42 9.35
CA VAL A 285 18.90 -2.56 8.48
C VAL A 285 19.18 -2.90 7.02
N LEU A 286 20.45 -2.91 6.60
CA LEU A 286 20.87 -3.24 5.24
C LEU A 286 20.51 -4.69 4.85
N GLY A 287 20.63 -5.64 5.77
CA GLY A 287 20.25 -7.05 5.56
C GLY A 287 18.77 -7.26 5.27
N ARG A 288 17.90 -6.31 5.65
CA ARG A 288 16.48 -6.34 5.29
C ARG A 288 16.18 -5.77 3.90
N LYS A 289 17.20 -5.28 3.19
CA LYS A 289 17.10 -4.71 1.84
C LYS A 289 15.98 -3.67 1.78
N PRO A 290 16.11 -2.52 2.45
CA PRO A 290 15.12 -1.43 2.45
C PRO A 290 15.13 -0.73 1.08
N ASN A 291 14.84 -1.50 0.03
CA ASN A 291 14.97 -1.09 -1.36
C ASN A 291 13.65 -0.51 -1.85
N LEU A 292 13.77 0.46 -2.74
CA LEU A 292 12.65 0.98 -3.49
C LEU A 292 12.49 0.20 -4.79
N PRO A 293 11.25 -0.09 -5.21
CA PRO A 293 10.97 -0.54 -6.58
C PRO A 293 11.58 0.44 -7.59
N GLY A 294 12.16 -0.09 -8.66
CA GLY A 294 12.61 0.70 -9.80
C GLY A 294 13.92 1.45 -9.58
N ARG A 295 14.76 0.94 -8.66
CA ARG A 295 16.11 1.42 -8.37
C ARG A 295 17.10 0.27 -8.50
N LYS A 296 17.79 0.19 -9.63
CA LYS A 296 18.72 -0.89 -10.02
C LYS A 296 18.15 -2.28 -9.67
N GLU A 297 16.86 -2.47 -9.92
CA GLU A 297 16.15 -3.69 -9.57
C GLU A 297 16.26 -4.72 -10.68
N LYS A 298 16.34 -6.01 -10.33
CA LYS A 298 16.23 -7.09 -11.30
C LYS A 298 14.78 -7.54 -11.42
N VAL A 299 14.24 -7.56 -12.63
CA VAL A 299 12.89 -8.06 -12.93
C VAL A 299 13.02 -9.32 -13.79
N ARG A 300 12.49 -10.44 -13.32
CA ARG A 300 12.45 -11.67 -14.12
C ARG A 300 11.37 -11.55 -15.19
N VAL A 301 11.66 -12.05 -16.38
CA VAL A 301 10.79 -11.96 -17.56
C VAL A 301 10.62 -13.32 -18.27
N LEU A 302 10.87 -14.42 -17.56
CA LEU A 302 10.85 -15.77 -18.14
C LEU A 302 9.48 -16.12 -18.74
N GLU A 303 8.40 -15.94 -17.97
CA GLU A 303 7.04 -16.19 -18.47
C GLU A 303 6.64 -15.20 -19.56
N PHE A 304 7.00 -13.92 -19.39
CA PHE A 304 6.74 -12.87 -20.40
C PHE A 304 7.35 -13.19 -21.76
N THR A 305 8.58 -13.72 -21.76
CA THR A 305 9.33 -14.08 -22.97
C THR A 305 9.01 -15.49 -23.49
N GLY A 306 8.02 -16.18 -22.92
CA GLY A 306 7.66 -17.54 -23.32
C GLY A 306 8.76 -18.57 -23.06
N GLY A 307 9.61 -18.33 -22.05
CA GLY A 307 10.71 -19.22 -21.67
C GLY A 307 12.02 -18.98 -22.41
N THR A 308 12.12 -17.97 -23.27
CA THR A 308 13.31 -17.73 -24.12
C THR A 308 14.45 -17.01 -23.41
N ARG A 309 14.21 -16.40 -22.24
CA ARG A 309 15.24 -15.69 -21.47
C ARG A 309 15.14 -16.01 -19.98
N GLU A 310 16.22 -16.51 -19.40
CA GLU A 310 16.33 -16.73 -17.96
C GLU A 310 16.91 -15.53 -17.20
N GLN A 311 17.86 -14.80 -17.81
CA GLN A 311 18.47 -13.65 -17.17
C GLN A 311 17.45 -12.54 -16.92
N ALA A 312 17.45 -12.01 -15.69
CA ALA A 312 16.60 -10.87 -15.35
C ALA A 312 16.99 -9.62 -16.15
N VAL A 313 16.00 -8.74 -16.32
CA VAL A 313 16.17 -7.39 -16.87
C VAL A 313 16.50 -6.43 -15.72
N LEU A 314 17.46 -5.53 -15.91
CA LEU A 314 17.73 -4.47 -14.94
C LEU A 314 16.78 -3.30 -15.20
N VAL A 315 16.10 -2.81 -14.16
CA VAL A 315 15.21 -1.65 -14.24
C VAL A 315 15.68 -0.53 -13.33
N ASP A 316 15.73 0.70 -13.85
CA ASP A 316 16.07 1.89 -13.06
C ASP A 316 15.36 3.14 -13.56
N GLY A 317 14.77 3.92 -12.65
CA GLY A 317 14.05 5.15 -12.98
C GLY A 317 14.90 6.41 -13.20
N ALA A 318 16.21 6.27 -13.50
CA ALA A 318 17.07 7.39 -13.90
C ALA A 318 16.47 8.17 -15.07
N HIS A 319 16.21 9.47 -14.85
CA HIS A 319 15.49 10.34 -15.79
C HIS A 319 16.07 11.77 -15.88
N ASN A 320 17.15 12.01 -15.13
CA ASN A 320 17.95 13.23 -15.16
C ASN A 320 19.41 12.86 -15.41
N LEU A 321 20.25 13.83 -15.78
CA LEU A 321 21.62 13.55 -16.21
C LEU A 321 22.46 12.89 -15.11
N LEU A 322 22.34 13.33 -13.86
CA LEU A 322 23.09 12.75 -12.73
C LEU A 322 22.68 11.29 -12.48
N GLY A 323 21.38 10.99 -12.53
CA GLY A 323 20.87 9.62 -12.39
C GLY A 323 21.34 8.73 -13.53
N VAL A 324 21.32 9.24 -14.77
CA VAL A 324 21.80 8.54 -15.96
C VAL A 324 23.30 8.25 -15.87
N GLN A 325 24.11 9.21 -15.44
CA GLN A 325 25.55 9.02 -15.21
C GLN A 325 25.82 7.96 -14.13
N THR A 326 25.01 7.94 -13.07
CA THR A 326 25.11 6.93 -12.00
C THR A 326 24.76 5.55 -12.54
N LEU A 327 23.68 5.43 -13.32
CA LEU A 327 23.30 4.18 -13.96
C LEU A 327 24.36 3.68 -14.95
N ALA A 328 24.92 4.56 -15.78
CA ALA A 328 25.98 4.22 -16.74
C ALA A 328 27.19 3.61 -16.02
N LYS A 329 27.69 4.27 -14.97
CA LYS A 329 28.79 3.76 -14.13
C LYS A 329 28.46 2.39 -13.53
N PHE A 330 27.25 2.21 -13.01
CA PHE A 330 26.82 0.93 -12.46
C PHE A 330 26.77 -0.17 -13.52
N VAL A 331 26.21 0.12 -14.69
CA VAL A 331 26.10 -0.84 -15.79
C VAL A 331 27.48 -1.24 -16.28
N ASP A 332 28.36 -0.27 -16.47
CA ASP A 332 29.73 -0.52 -16.93
C ASP A 332 30.56 -1.34 -15.93
N ALA A 333 30.37 -1.11 -14.63
CA ALA A 333 31.14 -1.79 -13.60
C ALA A 333 30.60 -3.17 -13.21
N LYS A 334 29.29 -3.43 -13.37
CA LYS A 334 28.60 -4.59 -12.75
C LYS A 334 27.70 -5.40 -13.67
N VAL A 335 27.29 -4.85 -14.82
CA VAL A 335 26.24 -5.44 -15.66
C VAL A 335 26.79 -5.83 -17.02
N ARG A 336 27.59 -4.95 -17.63
CA ARG A 336 28.27 -5.20 -18.89
C ARG A 336 29.18 -6.42 -18.74
N GLN A 337 29.07 -7.33 -19.69
CA GLN A 337 29.93 -8.51 -19.80
C GLN A 337 30.91 -8.27 -20.95
N ASP A 338 32.17 -8.65 -20.78
CA ASP A 338 33.18 -8.48 -21.82
C ASP A 338 32.71 -9.11 -23.14
N ASN A 339 32.87 -8.37 -24.25
CA ASN A 339 32.44 -8.73 -25.61
C ASN A 339 30.93 -8.89 -25.87
N LYS A 340 30.03 -8.53 -24.93
CA LYS A 340 28.58 -8.56 -25.20
C LYS A 340 27.95 -7.16 -25.20
N PRO A 341 27.06 -6.87 -26.16
CA PRO A 341 26.34 -5.61 -26.19
C PRO A 341 25.34 -5.53 -25.03
N VAL A 342 25.07 -4.32 -24.55
CA VAL A 342 23.93 -4.04 -23.67
C VAL A 342 22.77 -3.62 -24.55
N THR A 343 21.59 -4.20 -24.30
CA THR A 343 20.36 -3.77 -24.98
C THR A 343 19.55 -2.87 -24.05
N TRP A 344 19.34 -1.64 -24.47
CA TRP A 344 18.66 -0.60 -23.71
C TRP A 344 17.24 -0.41 -24.19
N VAL A 345 16.30 -0.30 -23.26
CA VAL A 345 14.93 0.18 -23.51
C VAL A 345 14.72 1.43 -22.67
N MET A 346 14.59 2.57 -23.32
CA MET A 346 14.51 3.87 -22.66
C MET A 346 13.19 4.55 -22.98
N GLY A 347 12.56 5.15 -21.98
CA GLY A 347 11.38 6.00 -22.17
C GLY A 347 11.42 7.12 -21.16
N MET A 348 11.25 8.35 -21.63
CA MET A 348 11.41 9.55 -20.80
C MET A 348 10.19 10.44 -20.94
N SER A 349 9.91 11.24 -19.91
CA SER A 349 8.87 12.27 -20.03
C SER A 349 9.37 13.44 -20.86
N ASP A 350 8.48 14.04 -21.65
CA ASP A 350 8.77 15.24 -22.42
C ASP A 350 9.21 16.40 -21.51
N GLY A 351 10.05 17.29 -22.04
CA GLY A 351 10.58 18.43 -21.29
C GLY A 351 11.56 19.25 -22.13
N ALA A 352 11.23 20.52 -22.34
CA ALA A 352 11.96 21.41 -23.25
C ALA A 352 13.46 21.56 -22.92
N ASN A 353 13.82 21.49 -21.65
CA ASN A 353 15.20 21.70 -21.19
C ASN A 353 15.96 20.41 -20.86
N LYS A 354 15.39 19.23 -21.14
CA LYS A 354 16.08 17.97 -20.87
C LYS A 354 17.14 17.71 -21.95
N PRO A 355 18.41 17.48 -21.57
CA PRO A 355 19.46 17.19 -22.54
C PRO A 355 19.38 15.73 -23.02
N PHE A 356 18.34 15.38 -23.80
CA PHE A 356 18.09 14.02 -24.29
C PHE A 356 19.32 13.40 -24.97
N ALA A 357 19.94 14.13 -25.91
CA ALA A 357 21.12 13.68 -26.63
C ALA A 357 22.25 13.28 -25.66
N LYS A 358 22.62 14.18 -24.75
CA LYS A 358 23.66 13.93 -23.75
C LYS A 358 23.32 12.75 -22.82
N MET A 359 22.06 12.57 -22.44
CA MET A 359 21.66 11.43 -21.61
C MET A 359 21.80 10.10 -22.36
N ILE A 360 21.35 10.05 -23.61
CA ILE A 360 21.46 8.86 -24.46
C ILE A 360 22.94 8.55 -24.75
N GLU A 361 23.73 9.54 -25.12
CA GLU A 361 25.19 9.46 -25.31
C GLU A 361 25.94 8.95 -24.07
N THR A 362 25.44 9.27 -22.87
CA THR A 362 26.05 8.83 -21.61
C THR A 362 25.83 7.32 -21.38
N LEU A 363 24.79 6.73 -21.94
CA LEU A 363 24.43 5.31 -21.73
C LEU A 363 24.97 4.39 -22.83
N ILE A 364 24.78 4.79 -24.09
CA ILE A 364 25.01 3.93 -25.26
C ILE A 364 26.49 3.92 -25.61
N ARG A 365 27.03 2.73 -25.87
CA ARG A 365 28.34 2.53 -26.49
C ARG A 365 28.21 1.97 -27.91
N PRO A 366 29.24 2.12 -28.77
CA PRO A 366 29.31 1.40 -30.03
C PRO A 366 29.08 -0.10 -29.81
N GLY A 367 28.21 -0.70 -30.61
CA GLY A 367 27.82 -2.12 -30.51
C GLY A 367 26.60 -2.40 -29.61
N ASP A 368 26.19 -1.48 -28.73
CA ASP A 368 24.95 -1.65 -27.95
C ASP A 368 23.70 -1.65 -28.85
N ASN A 369 22.56 -2.11 -28.32
CA ASN A 369 21.26 -2.02 -28.99
C ASN A 369 20.36 -1.04 -28.22
N PHE A 370 19.47 -0.34 -28.91
CA PHE A 370 18.68 0.72 -28.30
C PHE A 370 17.24 0.76 -28.81
N ALA A 371 16.29 0.82 -27.87
CA ALA A 371 14.89 1.15 -28.13
C ALA A 371 14.51 2.39 -27.33
N PHE A 372 13.96 3.40 -27.99
CA PHE A 372 13.29 4.49 -27.31
C PHE A 372 11.78 4.36 -27.48
N VAL A 373 11.03 4.41 -26.38
CA VAL A 373 9.59 4.11 -26.34
C VAL A 373 8.82 5.16 -25.57
N GLU A 374 7.51 5.20 -25.83
CA GLU A 374 6.55 6.01 -25.12
C GLU A 374 5.87 5.16 -24.04
N PHE A 375 5.96 5.61 -22.80
CA PHE A 375 5.23 4.98 -21.70
C PHE A 375 3.75 5.39 -21.77
N LYS A 376 2.84 4.47 -21.40
CA LYS A 376 1.42 4.71 -21.19
C LYS A 376 1.23 5.80 -20.13
N GLN A 377 0.82 6.96 -20.61
CA GLN A 377 0.48 8.11 -19.79
C GLN A 377 -0.79 7.80 -18.98
N GLY A 378 -0.67 7.79 -17.65
CA GLY A 378 -1.82 7.83 -16.76
C GLY A 378 -2.41 9.24 -16.69
N ALA A 379 -3.62 9.36 -16.14
CA ALA A 379 -4.38 10.63 -16.09
C ALA A 379 -3.61 11.82 -15.49
N THR A 380 -2.59 11.56 -14.68
CA THR A 380 -1.87 12.57 -13.89
C THR A 380 -0.37 12.57 -14.19
N ASP A 381 0.05 11.75 -15.15
CA ASP A 381 1.45 11.57 -15.51
C ASP A 381 1.87 12.63 -16.54
N PRO A 382 3.15 13.02 -16.57
CA PRO A 382 3.68 13.82 -17.67
C PRO A 382 3.58 13.03 -18.98
N SER A 383 3.44 13.73 -20.10
CA SER A 383 3.47 13.11 -21.41
C SER A 383 4.84 12.47 -21.69
N PRO A 384 4.87 11.30 -22.35
CA PRO A 384 6.11 10.72 -22.83
C PRO A 384 6.73 11.59 -23.92
N ALA A 385 8.06 11.57 -24.01
CA ALA A 385 8.78 12.14 -25.13
C ALA A 385 8.57 11.25 -26.37
N PRO A 386 8.39 11.83 -27.57
CA PRO A 386 8.17 11.05 -28.80
C PRO A 386 9.28 10.04 -29.06
N ALA A 387 8.93 8.83 -29.47
CA ALA A 387 9.90 7.77 -29.74
C ALA A 387 10.91 8.13 -30.83
N GLU A 388 10.47 8.89 -31.83
CA GLU A 388 11.30 9.33 -32.95
C GLU A 388 12.49 10.17 -32.50
N LEU A 389 12.34 10.98 -31.44
CA LEU A 389 13.43 11.82 -30.92
C LEU A 389 14.61 10.96 -30.46
N GLY A 390 14.34 9.91 -29.68
CA GLY A 390 15.39 9.00 -29.23
C GLY A 390 15.98 8.17 -30.36
N ARG A 391 15.15 7.79 -31.34
CA ARG A 391 15.59 7.05 -32.54
C ARG A 391 16.56 7.87 -33.40
N GLU A 392 16.23 9.15 -33.65
CA GLU A 392 17.09 10.06 -34.40
C GLU A 392 18.45 10.26 -33.72
N ILE A 393 18.46 10.43 -32.40
CA ILE A 393 19.70 10.54 -31.61
C ILE A 393 20.50 9.24 -31.69
N ALA A 394 19.86 8.09 -31.51
CA ALA A 394 20.53 6.79 -31.56
C ALA A 394 21.14 6.49 -32.94
N ALA A 395 20.51 6.94 -34.03
CA ALA A 395 21.02 6.80 -35.40
C ALA A 395 22.30 7.61 -35.67
N GLU A 396 22.63 8.60 -34.83
CA GLU A 396 23.92 9.29 -34.87
C GLU A 396 25.02 8.55 -34.08
N LEU A 397 24.64 7.64 -33.17
CA LEU A 397 25.55 6.97 -32.23
C LEU A 397 25.83 5.51 -32.59
N LEU A 398 24.91 4.85 -33.30
CA LEU A 398 24.98 3.44 -33.68
C LEU A 398 25.14 3.33 -35.21
N GLU A 399 26.00 2.41 -35.65
CA GLU A 399 26.38 2.29 -37.06
C GLU A 399 25.38 1.45 -37.88
N ASP A 400 24.79 0.43 -37.26
CA ASP A 400 23.86 -0.48 -37.91
C ASP A 400 22.41 -0.18 -37.49
N GLU A 401 21.54 0.04 -38.48
CA GLU A 401 20.10 0.26 -38.27
C GLU A 401 19.45 -0.91 -37.50
N SER A 402 19.98 -2.12 -37.62
CA SER A 402 19.49 -3.31 -36.89
C SER A 402 19.67 -3.21 -35.37
N GLN A 403 20.53 -2.29 -34.89
CA GLN A 403 20.75 -2.03 -33.46
C GLN A 403 19.66 -1.14 -32.87
N ILE A 404 18.86 -0.48 -33.71
CA ILE A 404 17.86 0.49 -33.29
C ILE A 404 16.46 -0.10 -33.48
N TYR A 405 15.65 -0.08 -32.44
CA TYR A 405 14.27 -0.52 -32.53
C TYR A 405 13.41 0.51 -33.27
N ASP A 406 12.76 0.07 -34.36
CA ASP A 406 11.96 0.90 -35.25
C ASP A 406 10.44 0.59 -35.21
N GLY A 407 10.04 -0.39 -34.40
CA GLY A 407 8.65 -0.86 -34.28
C GLY A 407 7.71 0.08 -33.51
N GLU A 408 6.58 -0.49 -33.08
CA GLU A 408 5.54 0.23 -32.32
C GLU A 408 6.16 0.87 -31.07
N PRO A 409 5.92 2.17 -30.80
CA PRO A 409 6.61 2.93 -29.75
C PRO A 409 6.08 2.63 -28.33
N SER A 410 5.80 1.37 -28.01
CA SER A 410 5.28 0.92 -26.72
C SER A 410 6.24 -0.05 -26.02
N LEU A 411 6.16 -0.12 -24.68
CA LEU A 411 7.11 -0.91 -23.87
C LEU A 411 7.10 -2.40 -24.24
N GLU A 412 5.92 -3.01 -24.38
CA GLU A 412 5.80 -4.46 -24.57
C GLU A 412 6.55 -4.99 -25.80
N PRO A 413 6.29 -4.51 -27.03
CA PRO A 413 6.97 -5.01 -28.21
C PRO A 413 8.47 -4.66 -28.21
N ALA A 414 8.85 -3.49 -27.70
CA ALA A 414 10.25 -3.11 -27.56
C ALA A 414 11.00 -4.01 -26.55
N LEU A 415 10.36 -4.38 -25.43
CA LEU A 415 10.95 -5.28 -24.44
C LEU A 415 11.08 -6.71 -24.99
N ARG A 416 10.11 -7.19 -25.79
CA ARG A 416 10.21 -8.48 -26.49
C ARG A 416 11.37 -8.47 -27.48
N TRP A 417 11.47 -7.43 -28.31
CA TRP A 417 12.59 -7.23 -29.23
C TRP A 417 13.92 -7.21 -28.47
N ALA A 418 13.99 -6.45 -27.37
CA ALA A 418 15.19 -6.31 -26.58
C ALA A 418 15.67 -7.65 -26.00
N CYS A 419 14.73 -8.45 -25.46
CA CYS A 419 15.04 -9.78 -24.94
C CYS A 419 15.49 -10.74 -26.05
N GLN A 420 14.84 -10.72 -27.22
CA GLN A 420 15.24 -11.56 -28.36
C GLN A 420 16.61 -11.17 -28.92
N LYS A 421 16.85 -9.88 -29.14
CA LYS A 421 18.12 -9.35 -29.66
C LYS A 421 19.28 -9.61 -28.70
N ALA A 422 19.04 -9.49 -27.39
CA ALA A 422 20.06 -9.75 -26.38
C ALA A 422 20.32 -11.25 -26.14
N GLY A 423 19.33 -12.13 -26.36
CA GLY A 423 19.38 -13.51 -25.88
C GLY A 423 19.55 -13.53 -24.36
N GLU A 424 20.74 -13.93 -23.88
CA GLU A 424 21.13 -13.89 -22.45
C GLU A 424 22.10 -12.75 -22.11
N ALA A 425 22.43 -11.88 -23.07
CA ALA A 425 23.19 -10.66 -22.81
C ALA A 425 22.37 -9.66 -21.96
N PRO A 426 23.00 -8.63 -21.35
CA PRO A 426 22.30 -7.72 -20.48
C PRO A 426 21.22 -6.89 -21.18
N VAL A 427 20.06 -6.75 -20.52
CA VAL A 427 18.97 -5.84 -20.93
C VAL A 427 18.71 -4.86 -19.79
N VAL A 428 18.62 -3.56 -20.12
CA VAL A 428 18.40 -2.47 -19.15
C VAL A 428 17.20 -1.62 -19.59
N VAL A 429 16.22 -1.46 -18.71
CA VAL A 429 15.05 -0.59 -18.92
C VAL A 429 15.19 0.65 -18.04
N THR A 430 15.14 1.85 -18.64
CA THR A 430 15.37 3.11 -17.91
C THR A 430 14.68 4.34 -18.51
N GLY A 431 14.97 5.53 -18.00
CA GLY A 431 14.48 6.81 -18.50
C GLY A 431 13.31 7.39 -17.71
N SER A 432 12.52 6.57 -17.02
CA SER A 432 11.34 7.03 -16.28
C SER A 432 10.80 5.98 -15.32
N LEU A 433 10.40 6.41 -14.12
CA LEU A 433 9.62 5.55 -13.21
C LEU A 433 8.24 5.17 -13.76
N TYR A 434 7.68 5.94 -14.69
CA TYR A 434 6.41 5.62 -15.34
C TYR A 434 6.55 4.43 -16.31
N LEU A 435 7.70 4.32 -17.00
CA LEU A 435 8.02 3.16 -17.81
C LEU A 435 8.24 1.92 -16.93
N ILE A 436 8.93 2.09 -15.80
CA ILE A 436 9.13 0.98 -14.85
C ILE A 436 7.80 0.53 -14.25
N ARG A 437 6.86 1.45 -13.99
CA ARG A 437 5.52 1.07 -13.55
C ARG A 437 4.85 0.13 -14.54
N GLU A 438 4.98 0.39 -15.84
CA GLU A 438 4.40 -0.50 -16.86
C GLU A 438 5.03 -1.87 -16.87
N ILE A 439 6.35 -2.00 -16.67
CA ILE A 439 6.98 -3.32 -16.60
C ILE A 439 6.35 -4.17 -15.50
N TYR A 440 6.01 -3.58 -14.35
CA TYR A 440 5.38 -4.29 -13.24
C TYR A 440 3.93 -4.70 -13.50
N MET A 441 3.28 -4.08 -14.48
CA MET A 441 1.92 -4.40 -14.89
C MET A 441 1.89 -5.42 -16.03
N LEU A 442 3.03 -5.75 -16.65
CA LEU A 442 3.09 -6.73 -17.73
C LEU A 442 2.91 -8.15 -17.19
N PRO A 443 1.98 -8.95 -17.74
CA PRO A 443 1.82 -10.35 -17.39
C PRO A 443 3.11 -11.16 -17.61
N GLY A 444 3.42 -12.07 -16.69
CA GLY A 444 4.62 -12.92 -16.78
C GLY A 444 5.94 -12.21 -16.42
N THR A 445 5.87 -11.00 -15.87
CA THR A 445 7.01 -10.34 -15.22
C THR A 445 6.96 -10.55 -13.71
N ASP A 446 8.13 -10.70 -13.10
CA ASP A 446 8.25 -10.96 -11.67
C ASP A 446 9.33 -10.06 -11.04
N PRO A 447 8.91 -8.93 -10.44
CA PRO A 447 9.82 -8.01 -9.75
C PRO A 447 10.50 -8.68 -8.56
N GLN A 448 11.78 -8.36 -8.35
CA GLN A 448 12.53 -8.87 -7.21
C GLN A 448 11.96 -8.38 -5.88
N TRP A 449 11.42 -7.16 -5.83
CA TRP A 449 10.90 -6.57 -4.61
C TRP A 449 9.38 -6.74 -4.49
N LYS A 450 8.94 -7.65 -3.60
CA LYS A 450 7.52 -7.86 -3.27
C LYS A 450 7.19 -7.28 -1.90
N ILE A 451 6.84 -5.99 -1.86
CA ILE A 451 6.35 -5.37 -0.63
C ILE A 451 4.88 -5.80 -0.43
N GLY A 452 4.61 -6.46 0.69
CA GLY A 452 3.26 -6.90 1.01
C GLY A 452 2.33 -5.74 1.34
N THR A 453 1.07 -5.86 0.91
CA THR A 453 0.00 -4.92 1.25
C THR A 453 -0.61 -5.25 2.61
N ARG A 454 -0.96 -4.23 3.40
CA ARG A 454 -1.70 -4.39 4.65
C ARG A 454 -3.03 -5.10 4.35
N ARG A 455 -3.39 -6.02 5.23
CA ARG A 455 -4.68 -6.72 5.13
C ARG A 455 -5.81 -5.77 5.49
N PRO A 456 -7.03 -6.00 4.97
CA PRO A 456 -8.21 -5.24 5.35
C PRO A 456 -8.40 -5.21 6.87
N GLY A 457 -8.72 -4.04 7.42
CA GLY A 457 -8.88 -3.78 8.84
C GLY A 457 -10.31 -3.39 9.23
N PRO A 458 -10.50 -2.81 10.43
CA PRO A 458 -11.81 -2.42 10.96
C PRO A 458 -12.55 -1.40 10.08
N ALA A 459 -11.83 -0.43 9.52
CA ALA A 459 -12.42 0.58 8.63
C ALA A 459 -12.99 -0.05 7.36
N GLN A 460 -12.27 -1.00 6.74
CA GLN A 460 -12.77 -1.76 5.59
C GLN A 460 -13.94 -2.67 5.98
N LEU A 461 -13.90 -3.28 7.16
CA LEU A 461 -15.04 -4.07 7.63
C LEU A 461 -16.30 -3.21 7.70
N TRP A 462 -16.21 -2.03 8.32
CA TRP A 462 -17.32 -1.09 8.42
C TRP A 462 -17.79 -0.63 7.03
N HIS A 463 -16.86 -0.24 6.16
CA HIS A 463 -17.17 0.17 4.78
C HIS A 463 -17.94 -0.92 4.03
N TYR A 464 -17.46 -2.16 4.02
CA TYR A 464 -18.15 -3.26 3.36
C TYR A 464 -19.47 -3.64 4.02
N SER A 465 -19.60 -3.47 5.34
CA SER A 465 -20.88 -3.62 6.01
C SER A 465 -21.90 -2.58 5.56
N GLN A 466 -21.49 -1.32 5.31
CA GLN A 466 -22.38 -0.30 4.73
C GLN A 466 -22.68 -0.61 3.27
N LEU A 467 -21.66 -0.90 2.46
CA LEU A 467 -21.82 -1.17 1.03
C LEU A 467 -22.75 -2.37 0.77
N SER A 468 -22.66 -3.42 1.61
CA SER A 468 -23.54 -4.59 1.53
C SER A 468 -25.01 -4.29 1.84
N GLN A 469 -25.32 -3.12 2.42
CA GLN A 469 -26.70 -2.66 2.65
C GLN A 469 -27.25 -1.91 1.43
N GLU A 470 -26.38 -1.28 0.64
CA GLU A 470 -26.76 -0.52 -0.55
C GLU A 470 -26.85 -1.43 -1.78
N ARG A 471 -25.93 -2.40 -1.91
CA ARG A 471 -25.89 -3.35 -3.03
C ARG A 471 -25.19 -4.67 -2.68
N PRO A 472 -25.42 -5.74 -3.47
CA PRO A 472 -24.59 -6.92 -3.41
C PRO A 472 -23.10 -6.59 -3.61
N LEU A 473 -22.23 -7.25 -2.83
CA LEU A 473 -20.79 -7.12 -2.97
C LEU A 473 -20.30 -7.91 -4.20
N THR A 474 -19.36 -7.34 -4.94
CA THR A 474 -18.61 -8.07 -5.99
C THR A 474 -17.80 -9.21 -5.38
N PRO A 475 -17.39 -10.23 -6.16
CA PRO A 475 -16.56 -11.33 -5.66
C PRO A 475 -15.29 -10.86 -4.93
N GLU A 476 -14.64 -9.82 -5.45
CA GLU A 476 -13.45 -9.20 -4.85
C GLU A 476 -13.78 -8.53 -3.51
N GLU A 477 -14.85 -7.74 -3.46
CA GLU A 477 -15.31 -7.08 -2.24
C GLU A 477 -15.77 -8.09 -1.18
N ALA A 478 -16.44 -9.17 -1.58
CA ALA A 478 -16.84 -10.25 -0.68
C ALA A 478 -15.61 -10.97 -0.11
N SER A 479 -14.58 -11.21 -0.93
CA SER A 479 -13.30 -11.77 -0.49
C SER A 479 -12.59 -10.85 0.51
N GLU A 480 -12.50 -9.56 0.22
CA GLU A 480 -11.92 -8.56 1.13
C GLU A 480 -12.74 -8.40 2.41
N PHE A 481 -14.07 -8.38 2.33
CA PHE A 481 -14.97 -8.36 3.48
C PHE A 481 -14.77 -9.58 4.38
N LYS A 482 -14.65 -10.78 3.78
CA LYS A 482 -14.34 -12.02 4.51
C LYS A 482 -12.96 -11.96 5.16
N ARG A 483 -11.97 -11.32 4.52
CA ARG A 483 -10.63 -11.09 5.12
C ARG A 483 -10.71 -10.07 6.27
N ALA A 484 -11.43 -8.97 6.10
CA ALA A 484 -11.64 -7.94 7.12
C ALA A 484 -12.35 -8.53 8.36
N ARG A 485 -13.42 -9.31 8.16
CA ARG A 485 -14.12 -10.07 9.22
C ARG A 485 -13.16 -10.94 10.00
N ARG A 486 -12.42 -11.82 9.30
CA ARG A 486 -11.51 -12.80 9.93
C ARG A 486 -10.48 -12.13 10.84
N HIS A 487 -10.10 -10.89 10.54
CA HIS A 487 -9.10 -10.15 11.31
C HIS A 487 -9.66 -9.24 12.41
N ASN A 488 -10.98 -8.97 12.44
CA ASN A 488 -11.57 -8.00 13.39
C ASN A 488 -12.36 -8.58 14.58
N TYR A 489 -12.53 -9.90 14.72
CA TYR A 489 -13.15 -10.48 15.95
C TYR A 489 -12.70 -11.90 16.34
N LEU A 490 -11.89 -12.58 15.52
CA LEU A 490 -11.35 -13.93 15.80
C LEU A 490 -9.83 -13.96 16.01
N SER A 491 -9.17 -12.80 16.15
CA SER A 491 -7.72 -12.78 16.39
C SER A 491 -7.40 -13.42 17.75
N PRO A 492 -6.59 -14.49 17.82
CA PRO A 492 -6.18 -15.10 19.09
C PRO A 492 -5.39 -14.14 20.00
N SER A 493 -4.88 -13.03 19.45
CA SER A 493 -4.20 -11.97 20.22
C SER A 493 -5.12 -10.89 20.79
N LYS A 494 -6.33 -10.71 20.24
CA LYS A 494 -7.19 -9.56 20.55
C LYS A 494 -8.58 -9.95 21.05
N SER A 495 -9.04 -11.15 20.73
CA SER A 495 -10.33 -11.64 21.19
C SER A 495 -10.23 -12.10 22.65
N PRO A 496 -11.04 -11.58 23.59
CA PRO A 496 -11.06 -12.06 24.98
C PRO A 496 -11.39 -13.56 25.06
N VAL A 497 -12.16 -14.06 24.10
CA VAL A 497 -12.56 -15.46 23.97
C VAL A 497 -11.38 -16.36 23.64
N PHE A 498 -10.47 -15.92 22.75
CA PHE A 498 -9.39 -16.76 22.22
C PHE A 498 -8.00 -16.38 22.76
N ARG A 499 -7.90 -15.37 23.63
CA ARG A 499 -6.65 -14.90 24.25
C ARG A 499 -5.92 -16.00 25.03
N PRO A 500 -6.60 -16.87 25.82
CA PRO A 500 -5.94 -17.92 26.60
C PRO A 500 -5.45 -19.11 25.76
N VAL A 501 -5.94 -19.23 24.51
CA VAL A 501 -5.55 -20.29 23.57
C VAL A 501 -4.08 -20.18 23.16
N LYS A 502 -3.50 -18.99 23.22
CA LYS A 502 -2.06 -18.79 22.95
C LYS A 502 -1.13 -19.38 24.01
N SER A 503 -1.62 -19.56 25.24
CA SER A 503 -0.89 -20.12 26.36
C SER A 503 -1.29 -21.56 26.67
N GLY A 504 -1.89 -22.27 25.69
CA GLY A 504 -2.32 -23.66 25.83
C GLY A 504 -3.70 -23.86 26.48
N GLY A 505 -4.42 -22.78 26.80
CA GLY A 505 -5.78 -22.85 27.38
C GLY A 505 -6.89 -23.03 26.33
N GLY A 506 -8.11 -23.33 26.78
CA GLY A 506 -9.30 -23.35 25.92
C GLY A 506 -9.88 -21.95 25.66
N PRO A 507 -10.80 -21.80 24.68
CA PRO A 507 -11.53 -20.56 24.50
C PRO A 507 -12.45 -20.28 25.70
N VAL A 508 -12.43 -19.04 26.21
CA VAL A 508 -13.23 -18.63 27.37
C VAL A 508 -14.54 -17.99 26.90
N ALA A 509 -15.67 -18.54 27.34
CA ALA A 509 -16.96 -17.95 27.08
C ALA A 509 -17.06 -16.56 27.76
N LEU A 510 -17.54 -15.55 27.03
CA LEU A 510 -17.75 -14.22 27.60
C LEU A 510 -18.73 -14.31 28.77
N TYR A 511 -18.42 -13.62 29.86
CA TYR A 511 -19.33 -13.48 30.99
C TYR A 511 -20.59 -12.74 30.52
N VAL A 512 -21.70 -13.47 30.47
CA VAL A 512 -23.04 -12.92 30.29
C VAL A 512 -23.64 -12.80 31.68
N SER A 513 -24.03 -11.58 32.08
CA SER A 513 -24.62 -11.34 33.40
C SER A 513 -25.84 -12.24 33.63
N PRO A 514 -26.12 -12.66 34.88
CA PRO A 514 -27.30 -13.48 35.19
C PRO A 514 -28.59 -12.87 34.63
N THR A 515 -28.70 -11.54 34.66
CA THR A 515 -29.83 -10.77 34.11
C THR A 515 -29.93 -10.93 32.59
N ILE A 516 -28.84 -10.72 31.83
CA ILE A 516 -28.87 -10.91 30.38
C ILE A 516 -29.12 -12.38 30.02
N ARG A 517 -28.58 -13.32 30.79
CA ARG A 517 -28.79 -14.76 30.59
C ARG A 517 -30.26 -15.14 30.84
N ALA A 518 -30.90 -14.55 31.84
CA ALA A 518 -32.33 -14.72 32.10
C ALA A 518 -33.18 -14.16 30.94
N GLU A 519 -32.86 -12.96 30.44
CA GLU A 519 -33.54 -12.35 29.29
C GLU A 519 -33.33 -13.17 28.00
N GLN A 520 -32.14 -13.72 27.78
CA GLN A 520 -31.87 -14.63 26.65
C GLN A 520 -32.67 -15.94 26.76
N ARG A 521 -32.80 -16.50 27.96
CA ARG A 521 -33.65 -17.69 28.20
C ARG A 521 -35.12 -17.38 27.97
N SER A 522 -35.59 -16.22 28.46
CA SER A 522 -36.95 -15.73 28.21
C SER A 522 -37.21 -15.55 26.71
N ALA A 523 -36.29 -14.90 25.99
CA ALA A 523 -36.38 -14.75 24.55
C ALA A 523 -36.42 -16.11 23.83
N ALA A 524 -35.53 -17.04 24.18
CA ALA A 524 -35.51 -18.37 23.59
C ALA A 524 -36.82 -19.14 23.84
N HIS A 525 -37.37 -19.05 25.05
CA HIS A 525 -38.66 -19.65 25.41
C HIS A 525 -39.79 -19.09 24.55
N HIS A 526 -39.96 -17.77 24.51
CA HIS A 526 -41.03 -17.13 23.74
C HIS A 526 -40.89 -17.36 22.23
N LYS A 527 -39.67 -17.38 21.70
CA LYS A 527 -39.41 -17.74 20.30
C LYS A 527 -39.83 -19.18 20.00
N LYS A 528 -39.53 -20.11 20.91
CA LYS A 528 -39.93 -21.52 20.77
C LYS A 528 -41.45 -21.69 20.81
N GLN A 529 -42.13 -21.02 21.75
CA GLN A 529 -43.59 -21.05 21.84
C GLN A 529 -44.27 -20.42 20.62
N ALA A 530 -43.80 -19.26 20.16
CA ALA A 530 -44.32 -18.63 18.94
C ALA A 530 -44.12 -19.53 17.70
N GLY A 531 -42.98 -20.21 17.60
CA GLY A 531 -42.72 -21.19 16.53
C GLY A 531 -43.68 -22.38 16.58
N ALA A 532 -43.90 -22.96 17.76
CA ALA A 532 -44.82 -24.09 17.95
C ALA A 532 -46.27 -23.71 17.62
N LEU A 533 -46.74 -22.54 18.10
CA LEU A 533 -48.06 -22.01 17.75
C LEU A 533 -48.18 -21.70 16.26
N GLY A 534 -47.11 -21.19 15.63
CA GLY A 534 -47.06 -20.96 14.19
C GLY A 534 -47.30 -22.25 13.38
N VAL A 535 -46.67 -23.35 13.77
CA VAL A 535 -46.89 -24.67 13.15
C VAL A 535 -48.34 -25.14 13.35
N ALA A 536 -48.90 -24.97 14.54
CA ALA A 536 -50.30 -25.34 14.82
C ALA A 536 -51.31 -24.50 14.02
N ILE A 537 -51.09 -23.18 13.93
CA ILE A 537 -51.89 -22.25 13.11
C ILE A 537 -51.86 -22.68 11.64
N SER A 538 -50.68 -22.92 11.08
CA SER A 538 -50.56 -23.34 9.67
C SER A 538 -51.21 -24.70 9.40
N GLY A 539 -51.20 -25.63 10.37
CA GLY A 539 -51.92 -26.89 10.28
C GLY A 539 -53.44 -26.69 10.25
N ILE A 540 -53.98 -25.92 11.19
CA ILE A 540 -55.42 -25.63 11.27
C ILE A 540 -55.90 -24.83 10.05
N GLU A 541 -55.13 -23.86 9.56
CA GLU A 541 -55.45 -23.12 8.34
C GLU A 541 -55.52 -24.04 7.11
N ALA A 542 -54.60 -25.02 7.01
CA ALA A 542 -54.61 -25.99 5.92
C ALA A 542 -55.79 -26.99 6.01
N ASP A 543 -56.31 -27.23 7.22
CA ASP A 543 -57.46 -28.11 7.45
C ASP A 543 -58.79 -27.37 7.28
N VAL A 544 -58.88 -26.11 7.70
CA VAL A 544 -60.03 -25.22 7.44
C VAL A 544 -60.20 -24.96 5.94
N ASN A 545 -59.10 -24.80 5.20
CA ASN A 545 -59.14 -24.68 3.74
C ASN A 545 -59.54 -25.99 3.04
N ARG A 546 -59.48 -27.14 3.73
CA ARG A 546 -59.88 -28.45 3.20
C ARG A 546 -61.30 -28.88 3.62
N ALA A 547 -61.84 -28.36 4.72
CA ALA A 547 -63.18 -28.68 5.22
C ALA A 547 -64.22 -27.63 4.79
N GLY A 548 -65.30 -28.05 4.11
CA GLY A 548 -66.41 -27.18 3.71
C GLY A 548 -67.15 -26.53 4.89
N ALA A 549 -67.80 -25.39 4.63
CA ALA A 549 -68.26 -24.33 5.54
C ALA A 549 -69.13 -24.70 6.78
N GLY A 550 -69.39 -25.98 7.07
CA GLY A 550 -70.24 -26.41 8.20
C GLY A 550 -69.57 -26.45 9.57
N ASN A 551 -68.24 -26.57 9.66
CA ASN A 551 -67.47 -26.62 10.93
C ASN A 551 -66.56 -25.39 11.16
N ALA A 552 -66.66 -24.37 10.30
CA ALA A 552 -65.71 -23.25 10.26
C ALA A 552 -65.82 -22.29 11.46
N ALA A 553 -67.00 -22.14 12.06
CA ALA A 553 -67.22 -21.15 13.12
C ALA A 553 -66.44 -21.45 14.42
N GLY A 554 -66.38 -22.72 14.85
CA GLY A 554 -65.64 -23.11 16.07
C GLY A 554 -64.12 -23.13 15.87
N LEU A 555 -63.64 -23.50 14.68
CA LEU A 555 -62.22 -23.50 14.34
C LEU A 555 -61.68 -22.08 14.10
N SER A 556 -62.50 -21.17 13.58
CA SER A 556 -62.11 -19.77 13.36
C SER A 556 -61.82 -19.03 14.67
N ALA A 557 -62.68 -19.18 15.69
CA ALA A 557 -62.46 -18.58 17.00
C ALA A 557 -61.20 -19.12 17.69
N SER A 558 -60.96 -20.44 17.58
CA SER A 558 -59.74 -21.10 18.10
C SER A 558 -58.49 -20.63 17.35
N LEU A 559 -58.59 -20.43 16.03
CA LEU A 559 -57.49 -19.94 15.19
C LEU A 559 -57.12 -18.48 15.53
N GLU A 560 -58.10 -17.61 15.74
CA GLU A 560 -57.86 -16.23 16.17
C GLU A 560 -57.19 -16.18 17.55
N GLU A 561 -57.63 -17.02 18.50
CA GLU A 561 -57.00 -17.09 19.82
C GLU A 561 -55.55 -17.62 19.74
N LEU A 562 -55.27 -18.61 18.89
CA LEU A 562 -53.90 -19.09 18.66
C LEU A 562 -53.01 -18.02 18.02
N LYS A 563 -53.53 -17.26 17.05
CA LYS A 563 -52.83 -16.12 16.43
C LYS A 563 -52.51 -15.05 17.47
N ARG A 564 -53.50 -14.68 18.30
CA ARG A 564 -53.33 -13.71 19.39
C ARG A 564 -52.22 -14.16 20.36
N ARG A 565 -52.23 -15.41 20.82
CA ARG A 565 -51.19 -15.97 21.71
C ARG A 565 -49.81 -16.03 21.05
N ARG A 566 -49.74 -16.35 19.76
CA ARG A 566 -48.48 -16.33 19.00
C ARG A 566 -47.92 -14.91 18.98
N ASP A 567 -48.76 -13.92 18.70
CA ASP A 567 -48.34 -12.53 18.58
C ASP A 567 -47.92 -11.94 19.94
N GLU A 568 -48.57 -12.35 21.04
CA GLU A 568 -48.12 -12.06 22.41
C GLU A 568 -46.72 -12.60 22.69
N HIS A 569 -46.44 -13.85 22.30
CA HIS A 569 -45.10 -14.42 22.44
C HIS A 569 -44.06 -13.74 21.53
N LEU A 570 -44.42 -13.32 20.31
CA LEU A 570 -43.54 -12.54 19.45
C LEU A 570 -43.22 -11.16 20.03
N LYS A 571 -44.21 -10.52 20.66
CA LYS A 571 -44.05 -9.24 21.36
C LYS A 571 -43.14 -9.41 22.58
N ALA A 572 -43.37 -10.43 23.41
CA ALA A 572 -42.54 -10.75 24.57
C ALA A 572 -41.09 -11.10 24.17
N TYR A 573 -40.90 -11.88 23.10
CA TYR A 573 -39.58 -12.15 22.51
C TYR A 573 -38.89 -10.86 22.09
N SER A 574 -39.60 -9.97 21.39
CA SER A 574 -39.04 -8.72 20.90
C SER A 574 -38.62 -7.79 22.04
N GLN A 575 -39.41 -7.74 23.11
CA GLN A 575 -39.10 -6.97 24.33
C GLN A 575 -37.92 -7.56 25.11
N ALA A 576 -37.84 -8.88 25.28
CA ALA A 576 -36.69 -9.55 25.90
C ALA A 576 -35.41 -9.29 25.08
N MET A 577 -35.48 -9.42 23.75
CA MET A 577 -34.37 -9.11 22.86
C MET A 577 -34.02 -7.61 22.83
N ALA A 578 -34.96 -6.70 23.07
CA ALA A 578 -34.68 -5.27 23.22
C ALA A 578 -33.91 -4.99 24.51
N ARG A 579 -34.28 -5.64 25.62
CA ARG A 579 -33.55 -5.60 26.89
C ARG A 579 -32.13 -6.16 26.76
N VAL A 580 -31.96 -7.25 26.00
CA VAL A 580 -30.63 -7.82 25.69
C VAL A 580 -29.78 -6.86 24.84
N ARG A 581 -30.39 -6.13 23.90
CA ARG A 581 -29.69 -5.24 22.94
C ARG A 581 -29.51 -3.80 23.42
N GLY A 582 -30.24 -3.37 24.45
CA GLY A 582 -30.28 -1.99 24.93
C GLY A 582 -31.04 -1.01 24.03
N HIS A 583 -31.73 -1.50 23.00
CA HIS A 583 -32.56 -0.69 22.10
C HIS A 583 -33.64 -1.55 21.41
N LEU A 584 -34.74 -0.92 21.00
CA LEU A 584 -35.78 -1.54 20.18
C LEU A 584 -35.31 -1.62 18.73
N VAL A 585 -35.62 -2.73 18.05
CA VAL A 585 -35.39 -2.83 16.60
C VAL A 585 -36.46 -2.04 15.90
N ASP A 586 -36.03 -1.13 15.03
CA ASP A 586 -36.91 -0.44 14.10
C ASP A 586 -37.48 -1.46 13.10
N PRO A 587 -38.81 -1.73 13.12
CA PRO A 587 -39.43 -2.72 12.24
C PRO A 587 -39.33 -2.36 10.75
N ASN A 588 -39.02 -1.11 10.41
CA ASN A 588 -38.78 -0.64 9.05
C ASN A 588 -37.32 -0.85 8.60
N LYS A 589 -36.39 -1.12 9.54
CA LYS A 589 -35.02 -1.55 9.24
C LYS A 589 -34.91 -3.08 9.29
N LYS A 590 -35.33 -3.75 8.21
CA LYS A 590 -35.06 -5.18 8.04
C LYS A 590 -33.64 -5.39 7.52
N HIS A 591 -32.80 -6.07 8.30
CA HIS A 591 -31.52 -6.55 7.81
C HIS A 591 -31.75 -7.83 7.00
N PRO A 592 -31.23 -7.93 5.77
CA PRO A 592 -31.29 -9.18 5.03
C PRO A 592 -30.50 -10.25 5.78
N SER A 593 -31.14 -11.40 5.97
CA SER A 593 -30.59 -12.61 6.55
C SER A 593 -29.46 -13.18 5.70
N TYR A 594 -28.62 -14.02 6.29
CA TYR A 594 -27.55 -14.73 5.58
C TYR A 594 -28.06 -15.45 4.31
N GLY A 595 -29.27 -16.01 4.35
CA GLY A 595 -29.88 -16.67 3.20
C GLY A 595 -30.38 -15.71 2.12
N GLU A 596 -30.76 -14.49 2.48
CA GLU A 596 -31.14 -13.43 1.53
C GLU A 596 -29.92 -12.80 0.86
N ILE A 597 -28.78 -12.74 1.55
CA ILE A 597 -27.52 -12.18 1.01
C ILE A 597 -26.74 -13.21 0.17
N PHE A 598 -26.72 -14.48 0.60
CA PHE A 598 -25.84 -15.51 0.03
C PHE A 598 -26.58 -16.73 -0.56
N GLY A 599 -27.91 -16.71 -0.56
CA GLY A 599 -28.73 -17.88 -0.85
C GLY A 599 -28.81 -18.83 0.36
N SER A 600 -29.97 -19.45 0.55
CA SER A 600 -30.12 -20.47 1.61
C SER A 600 -29.34 -21.74 1.24
N ALA A 601 -28.72 -22.40 2.23
CA ALA A 601 -28.03 -23.69 2.00
C ALA A 601 -28.98 -24.81 1.49
N ARG A 602 -30.30 -24.60 1.50
CA ARG A 602 -31.27 -25.53 0.91
C ARG A 602 -31.21 -25.57 -0.62
N ASP A 603 -30.78 -24.49 -1.29
CA ASP A 603 -30.70 -24.46 -2.76
C ASP A 603 -29.37 -25.00 -3.33
N GLN A 604 -28.39 -25.28 -2.48
CA GLN A 604 -27.10 -25.85 -2.91
C GLN A 604 -27.08 -27.39 -2.88
N GLY A 605 -28.12 -28.04 -2.34
CA GLY A 605 -28.24 -29.50 -2.34
C GLY A 605 -28.43 -30.11 -3.74
N GLY A 606 -28.95 -29.35 -4.70
CA GLY A 606 -29.19 -29.83 -6.08
C GLY A 606 -27.91 -29.94 -6.92
N LYS A 607 -26.95 -29.02 -6.75
CA LYS A 607 -25.73 -28.97 -7.57
C LYS A 607 -24.68 -30.01 -7.19
N VAL A 608 -24.60 -30.39 -5.91
CA VAL A 608 -23.64 -31.42 -5.46
C VAL A 608 -24.06 -32.82 -5.95
N VAL A 609 -25.38 -33.09 -6.00
CA VAL A 609 -25.92 -34.37 -6.49
C VAL A 609 -25.82 -34.48 -8.02
N SER A 610 -25.90 -33.36 -8.77
CA SER A 610 -25.72 -33.38 -10.23
C SER A 610 -24.27 -33.66 -10.64
N LEU A 611 -23.29 -33.05 -9.95
CA LEU A 611 -21.86 -33.27 -10.18
C LEU A 611 -21.40 -34.69 -9.84
N MET A 612 -21.97 -35.29 -8.78
CA MET A 612 -21.70 -36.69 -8.42
C MET A 612 -22.28 -37.71 -9.41
N ARG A 613 -23.40 -37.38 -10.08
CA ARG A 613 -23.98 -38.18 -11.16
C ARG A 613 -23.18 -38.08 -12.46
N GLU A 614 -22.67 -36.90 -12.81
CA GLU A 614 -21.80 -36.69 -13.98
C GLU A 614 -20.47 -37.45 -13.89
N HIS A 615 -19.98 -37.72 -12.67
CA HIS A 615 -18.70 -38.41 -12.44
C HIS A 615 -18.85 -39.84 -11.91
N GLY A 616 -20.06 -40.42 -11.95
CA GLY A 616 -20.28 -41.84 -11.61
C GLY A 616 -20.11 -42.21 -10.13
N ILE A 617 -20.07 -41.25 -9.21
CA ILE A 617 -19.83 -41.50 -7.78
C ILE A 617 -21.16 -41.70 -7.05
N LYS A 618 -21.48 -42.94 -6.66
CA LYS A 618 -22.68 -43.25 -5.86
C LYS A 618 -22.47 -42.84 -4.39
N PRO A 619 -23.40 -42.11 -3.75
CA PRO A 619 -23.30 -41.76 -2.34
C PRO A 619 -23.54 -43.00 -1.45
N LYS A 620 -22.64 -43.25 -0.49
CA LYS A 620 -22.79 -44.30 0.53
C LYS A 620 -23.96 -43.97 1.46
N LYS A 621 -24.98 -44.83 1.51
CA LYS A 621 -26.05 -44.78 2.53
C LYS A 621 -25.45 -45.12 3.89
N GLY A 622 -25.60 -44.22 4.87
CA GLY A 622 -25.23 -44.48 6.26
C GLY A 622 -26.07 -45.63 6.84
N GLN A 623 -25.39 -46.69 7.27
CA GLN A 623 -25.99 -47.73 8.09
C GLN A 623 -26.28 -47.17 9.49
N LYS A 624 -27.55 -47.25 9.90
CA LYS A 624 -27.97 -47.11 11.29
C LYS A 624 -27.36 -48.26 12.10
N ARG A 625 -26.69 -47.96 13.22
CA ARG A 625 -26.51 -48.94 14.30
C ARG A 625 -27.63 -48.75 15.34
N PRO A 626 -28.11 -49.83 15.99
CA PRO A 626 -29.38 -49.83 16.72
C PRO A 626 -29.26 -49.26 18.14
N ARG A 627 -30.38 -48.79 18.67
CA ARG A 627 -30.61 -48.51 20.09
C ARG A 627 -30.54 -49.81 20.88
N GLN A 628 -29.84 -49.82 22.01
CA GLN A 628 -30.06 -50.78 23.09
C GLN A 628 -30.56 -50.02 24.32
N GLU A 629 -31.50 -50.67 24.99
CA GLU A 629 -32.40 -50.17 26.02
C GLU A 629 -31.73 -50.04 27.39
N ALA A 630 -32.34 -49.20 28.24
CA ALA A 630 -31.92 -48.92 29.60
C ALA A 630 -32.29 -50.05 30.57
N GLN A 631 -31.45 -50.27 31.58
CA GLN A 631 -31.86 -50.78 32.89
C GLN A 631 -30.94 -50.19 33.98
N ASP A 632 -31.57 -49.57 34.97
CA ASP A 632 -31.01 -49.04 36.21
C ASP A 632 -30.59 -50.17 37.17
N VAL A 633 -29.45 -50.03 37.87
CA VAL A 633 -29.29 -50.38 39.30
C VAL A 633 -28.18 -49.49 39.90
N ALA A 634 -28.42 -49.08 41.14
CA ALA A 634 -27.68 -48.11 41.95
C ALA A 634 -26.42 -48.66 42.66
N ASP A 635 -25.66 -47.68 43.15
CA ASP A 635 -24.91 -47.62 44.40
C ASP A 635 -23.49 -48.19 44.56
N GLU A 636 -22.73 -47.33 45.24
CA GLU A 636 -21.66 -47.52 46.20
C GLU A 636 -20.18 -47.27 45.82
N ASP A 637 -19.62 -46.40 46.66
CA ASP A 637 -18.23 -46.03 46.91
C ASP A 637 -17.27 -47.23 46.88
N GLU A 638 -16.07 -47.01 46.34
CA GLU A 638 -14.82 -47.18 47.10
C GLU A 638 -13.61 -46.82 46.22
N THR A 639 -12.80 -45.88 46.71
CA THR A 639 -11.41 -45.66 46.30
C THR A 639 -10.55 -46.89 46.58
N PRO A 640 -9.51 -47.14 45.75
CA PRO A 640 -8.19 -47.18 46.36
C PRO A 640 -7.09 -46.43 45.60
N GLU A 641 -6.08 -46.10 46.40
CA GLU A 641 -4.88 -45.29 46.22
C GLU A 641 -3.87 -45.76 45.14
N PRO A 642 -2.91 -44.88 44.78
CA PRO A 642 -1.96 -45.09 43.69
C PRO A 642 -0.71 -45.83 44.16
N THR A 643 -0.14 -46.67 43.29
CA THR A 643 1.23 -47.18 43.46
C THR A 643 2.19 -46.48 42.52
N GLU A 644 3.24 -45.98 43.15
CA GLU A 644 4.38 -45.21 42.66
C GLU A 644 5.19 -45.95 41.60
N ASP A 645 5.73 -45.19 40.64
CA ASP A 645 7.15 -45.34 40.30
C ASP A 645 7.71 -43.96 39.92
N GLU A 646 8.62 -43.48 40.76
CA GLU A 646 9.29 -42.19 40.66
C GLU A 646 10.45 -42.25 39.66
N SER A 647 10.69 -41.15 38.94
CA SER A 647 12.06 -40.72 38.68
C SER A 647 12.18 -39.23 38.99
N ALA A 648 12.84 -38.96 40.12
CA ALA A 648 13.01 -37.67 40.75
C ALA A 648 14.02 -36.79 39.99
N MET A 649 13.65 -35.52 39.79
CA MET A 649 14.54 -34.43 39.40
C MET A 649 14.85 -33.61 40.67
N THR A 650 16.13 -33.31 40.93
CA THR A 650 16.58 -32.81 42.24
C THR A 650 16.26 -31.33 42.46
N GLN A 651 16.01 -30.93 43.71
CA GLN A 651 15.67 -29.54 44.10
C GLN A 651 16.69 -28.48 43.67
N ALA A 652 17.95 -28.86 43.42
CA ALA A 652 18.98 -27.95 42.87
C ALA A 652 18.72 -27.57 41.40
N GLU A 653 17.99 -28.38 40.63
CA GLU A 653 17.63 -28.10 39.23
C GLU A 653 16.36 -27.23 39.12
N ALA A 654 15.50 -27.27 40.14
CA ALA A 654 14.30 -26.42 40.21
C ALA A 654 14.65 -24.94 40.52
N GLU A 655 15.64 -24.68 41.37
CA GLU A 655 16.08 -23.31 41.70
C GLU A 655 16.83 -22.64 40.53
N LEU A 656 17.62 -23.40 39.77
CA LEU A 656 18.34 -22.91 38.58
C LEU A 656 17.40 -22.58 37.39
N TRP A 657 16.22 -23.20 37.35
CA TRP A 657 15.18 -22.89 36.37
C TRP A 657 14.34 -21.65 36.72
N LEU A 658 14.11 -21.41 38.02
CA LEU A 658 13.38 -20.25 38.53
C LEU A 658 14.17 -18.95 38.37
N GLU A 659 15.49 -18.96 38.60
CA GLU A 659 16.34 -17.77 38.37
C GLU A 659 16.48 -17.41 36.89
N ARG A 660 16.54 -18.39 35.99
CA ARG A 660 16.58 -18.15 34.53
C ARG A 660 15.25 -17.62 33.96
N SER A 661 14.14 -17.85 34.65
CA SER A 661 12.81 -17.43 34.19
C SER A 661 12.45 -16.00 34.58
N LEU A 662 13.08 -15.43 35.62
CA LEU A 662 12.81 -14.06 36.09
C LEU A 662 13.58 -12.97 35.32
N VAL A 663 14.63 -13.31 34.57
CA VAL A 663 15.40 -12.32 33.77
C VAL A 663 14.78 -12.04 32.37
N LYS A 664 13.81 -12.84 31.91
CA LYS A 664 13.09 -12.59 30.63
C LYS A 664 11.79 -11.80 30.76
N GLY A 665 11.47 -11.31 31.97
CA GLY A 665 10.25 -10.56 32.29
C GLY A 665 10.38 -9.03 32.26
N ARG A 666 11.25 -8.44 31.43
CA ARG A 666 11.22 -7.00 31.13
C ARG A 666 11.57 -6.74 29.67
N ARG A 667 10.58 -6.89 28.79
CA ARG A 667 10.39 -6.15 27.53
C ARG A 667 9.05 -6.54 26.90
N SER A 668 8.04 -5.70 27.10
CA SER A 668 6.97 -5.45 26.13
C SER A 668 6.42 -4.05 26.36
#